data_AF-A0A5N6TW01-F1
#
_entry.id   AF-A0A5N6TW01-F1
#
_cell.length_a   1.000
_cell.length_b   1.000
_cell.length_c   1.000
_cell.angle_alpha   90.00
_cell.angle_beta   90.00
_cell.angle_gamma   90.00
#
_symmetry.space_group_name_H-M   'P 1'
#
loop_
_entity.id
_entity.type
_entity.pdbx_description
1 polymer ?
#
loop_
_entity_poly.entity_id
_entity_poly.type
_entity_poly.pdbx_seq_one_letter_code
_entity_poly.pdbx_strand_id
1 'polypeptide(L)'
;MADQSSPIKRGHTLRVILFGILVGVLCLAFWPHGSNDLAVPRNAVQDDATAQNLGSHSSHNTHSRHVARHHHHHHHDSGKDKSLEEHKNATLLRRDYSCSASNPCSNGACCGASGICGYGPTYCGTGCVSHCDAKAECGQYAATPGTTCPLNTCCSEFGFPSGNASVSVLENKVIGYYEAWMARKSCHKIKPTDLPLDALTHVYFSFASVDPSSYEVVAMDSSTPESLFKDTTNIKSIKEDIKVFVSIGGWAFSDNGTATQPLLGEISADEKKRKKFANNVVHFMRQYGFDGVDFDWEYPGAGDRGGKPEDTKNYVLLLKTVKETFDASGNNFGLTFTAPSSYWYLRWFDLPSMIKYADWINVMTYDLHGVWDSENPIGSIVQGHTNLTEIKSALELFWRVDVPPAQVVFGVGFYGRAFTLSDPSCKKPGCPFSGASKAGPCSDTGGMLAYYEIMSVLQGKSGKKRATITPTHDKEAAVNYFTFDDNQWISYDDKTTFKQKIDWANDIGLGGALIWASDLDDDKYSAHTGLVGRNVISTSTLKDINKAVSNPKTVVEDLSAFNGQKCFKYSGKCVDLNDNQAMSKACGSGYTVVGWDDAGCGKKSCHCGKPICCPSNAAPKGCNWRGDNTGQLGSHTDCSGQCEAGEMNINGIRSSWGGGFTNDGDTNKCGRGYKVFCCPDPDYKEAIKGCTYAACGKDCPSGKAAVLTNYDKCYSKGQKYCRPTPVELTKCHWTGGTSGRDCANAKCDSTELQVEKSVLGDSSSTCDWGRSRAACCTVKKAPTPKAMCTTNICSLDSEYCGESSSDFAKRDVSVAEGRELAVTTDKRSLEKRGSRQVKIIDIGGHAIAIVIAAYPSIGQIWGIGQAALVLKKAFRTRTGYCGGTTMEVKDLPALPSKSQYQGLDVEHPVDKGLIGWYAKTAGTGVLSSGARFGGLPTVDMQFWQNVWDEANSKLAEKPAVGSSKGKQPAKPSERVAEAVGSTFNPYPFMAVESGLNIMKGKIFELKQPVDRKKIKKKAADCVKKDTEEAADELLSEFQTAFSAFEYIRDHHFELRFNTVHQQMYRQLDYIEETTETYNLQNWWEVWSEDHFREALRVARNWARDAIRDARAPFVEAHNNDRELSQYHRVMAALEEFEDLIAQIRMPTMYHQKVPNPYNGEGPSGYN
;
A
#
# COMPACT_ATOMS: atom_id res chain seq x y z
N MET A 1 62.69 -18.09 7.70
CA MET A 1 62.68 -19.37 6.96
C MET A 1 61.25 -19.88 6.87
N ALA A 2 61.02 -20.96 6.12
CA ALA A 2 59.71 -21.28 5.57
C ALA A 2 58.78 -22.09 6.49
N ASP A 3 57.51 -21.65 6.52
CA ASP A 3 56.32 -22.40 6.10
C ASP A 3 55.77 -23.66 6.87
N GLN A 4 54.43 -23.67 6.93
CA GLN A 4 53.43 -24.76 7.04
C GLN A 4 53.44 -25.91 8.08
N SER A 5 52.23 -26.06 8.66
CA SER A 5 51.44 -27.30 8.84
C SER A 5 51.25 -27.94 10.25
N SER A 6 50.21 -28.79 10.34
CA SER A 6 49.42 -29.23 11.51
C SER A 6 49.79 -30.70 11.94
N PRO A 7 49.00 -31.57 12.66
CA PRO A 7 47.65 -31.44 13.31
C PRO A 7 47.31 -32.28 14.62
N ILE A 8 46.13 -32.02 15.23
CA ILE A 8 45.07 -33.02 15.68
C ILE A 8 44.97 -33.70 17.12
N LYS A 9 43.77 -33.53 17.76
CA LYS A 9 42.89 -34.38 18.67
C LYS A 9 43.12 -34.75 20.19
N ARG A 10 42.18 -34.25 21.04
CA ARG A 10 41.26 -34.87 22.09
C ARG A 10 41.74 -35.71 23.32
N GLY A 11 41.19 -35.41 24.53
CA GLY A 11 41.03 -36.33 25.72
C GLY A 11 40.77 -35.64 27.11
N HIS A 12 40.06 -36.25 28.10
CA HIS A 12 39.78 -35.71 29.48
C HIS A 12 39.28 -36.74 30.55
N THR A 13 39.53 -36.52 31.88
CA THR A 13 38.58 -36.54 33.08
C THR A 13 39.16 -36.99 34.48
N LEU A 14 38.49 -36.59 35.61
CA LEU A 14 38.38 -37.18 37.00
C LEU A 14 38.80 -36.35 38.28
N ARG A 15 38.71 -36.90 39.53
CA ARG A 15 38.29 -36.28 40.84
C ARG A 15 39.21 -36.65 42.07
N VAL A 16 38.99 -36.54 43.42
CA VAL A 16 37.83 -36.31 44.37
C VAL A 16 38.24 -36.07 45.89
N ILE A 17 37.41 -35.42 46.76
CA ILE A 17 37.25 -35.57 48.29
C ILE A 17 38.41 -35.07 49.26
N LEU A 18 38.34 -34.71 50.59
CA LEU A 18 37.35 -34.52 51.73
C LEU A 18 37.89 -33.61 52.91
N PHE A 19 37.07 -33.38 53.98
CA PHE A 19 37.32 -32.90 55.40
C PHE A 19 37.92 -31.48 55.68
N GLY A 20 37.47 -30.65 56.66
CA GLY A 20 36.30 -30.66 57.58
C GLY A 20 36.31 -29.57 58.72
N ILE A 21 35.14 -29.30 59.37
CA ILE A 21 34.84 -28.38 60.54
C ILE A 21 34.47 -26.89 60.20
N LEU A 22 33.62 -26.15 60.97
CA LEU A 22 32.13 -26.21 61.14
C LEU A 22 31.55 -24.85 61.65
N VAL A 23 30.19 -24.70 61.64
CA VAL A 23 29.33 -23.56 62.09
C VAL A 23 29.23 -22.38 61.11
N GLY A 24 28.07 -21.95 60.59
CA GLY A 24 26.66 -22.41 60.67
C GLY A 24 25.70 -21.20 60.57
N VAL A 25 24.54 -21.19 59.90
CA VAL A 25 23.72 -22.17 59.15
C VAL A 25 22.95 -21.37 58.08
N LEU A 26 22.76 -21.72 56.80
CA LEU A 26 23.17 -22.89 56.00
C LEU A 26 23.50 -22.39 54.57
N CYS A 27 24.69 -22.65 54.03
CA CYS A 27 25.16 -22.01 52.78
C CYS A 27 25.94 -22.94 51.82
N LEU A 28 25.72 -22.71 50.52
CA LEU A 28 26.67 -22.72 49.39
C LEU A 28 27.52 -23.97 49.02
N ALA A 29 27.26 -24.47 47.80
CA ALA A 29 28.16 -24.86 46.68
C ALA A 29 29.61 -25.39 46.89
N PHE A 30 30.07 -26.36 46.06
CA PHE A 30 31.18 -26.23 45.06
C PHE A 30 31.49 -27.55 44.26
N TRP A 31 32.53 -27.51 43.41
CA TRP A 31 33.13 -28.41 42.38
C TRP A 31 33.60 -29.86 42.82
N PRO A 32 34.24 -30.74 41.98
CA PRO A 32 34.52 -30.75 40.50
C PRO A 32 34.34 -32.12 39.74
N HIS A 33 34.63 -32.12 38.42
CA HIS A 33 35.07 -33.22 37.49
C HIS A 33 34.22 -34.52 37.23
N GLY A 34 34.69 -35.40 36.30
CA GLY A 34 33.86 -36.13 35.30
C GLY A 34 33.65 -37.68 35.38
N SER A 35 33.97 -38.39 34.28
CA SER A 35 33.38 -39.66 33.73
C SER A 35 33.45 -41.00 34.52
N ASN A 36 33.31 -42.21 33.90
CA ASN A 36 32.98 -42.58 32.49
C ASN A 36 32.55 -44.07 32.28
N ASP A 37 31.98 -44.37 31.09
CA ASP A 37 31.87 -45.65 30.33
C ASP A 37 30.99 -46.89 30.72
N LEU A 38 30.24 -47.34 29.68
CA LEU A 38 29.93 -48.72 29.21
C LEU A 38 28.64 -49.54 29.53
N ALA A 39 28.15 -50.19 28.44
CA ALA A 39 27.32 -51.43 28.26
C ALA A 39 25.83 -51.46 28.73
N VAL A 40 24.79 -51.39 27.88
CA VAL A 40 24.32 -52.32 26.80
C VAL A 40 24.23 -53.79 27.25
N PRO A 41 23.01 -54.38 27.38
CA PRO A 41 22.32 -55.09 26.27
C PRO A 41 20.92 -54.49 25.97
N ARG A 42 20.35 -54.45 24.74
CA ARG A 42 20.23 -55.37 23.56
C ARG A 42 19.01 -56.30 23.59
N ASN A 43 18.43 -56.47 22.39
CA ASN A 43 17.48 -57.50 21.94
C ASN A 43 16.00 -57.37 22.38
N ALA A 44 14.99 -57.74 21.57
CA ALA A 44 14.97 -57.97 20.12
C ALA A 44 13.52 -58.10 19.56
N VAL A 45 13.33 -57.70 18.28
CA VAL A 45 12.69 -58.49 17.19
C VAL A 45 11.17 -58.81 17.25
N GLN A 46 10.45 -58.06 16.39
CA GLN A 46 9.58 -58.55 15.28
C GLN A 46 8.14 -59.09 15.48
N ASP A 47 7.34 -58.70 14.47
CA ASP A 47 6.38 -59.49 13.67
C ASP A 47 5.04 -59.97 14.27
N ASP A 48 3.94 -60.02 13.49
CA ASP A 48 3.60 -59.38 12.19
C ASP A 48 2.06 -59.49 11.95
N ALA A 49 1.59 -58.95 10.83
CA ALA A 49 0.61 -59.54 9.93
C ALA A 49 -0.91 -59.44 10.23
N THR A 50 -1.57 -58.68 9.35
CA THR A 50 -2.79 -59.06 8.58
C THR A 50 -4.17 -59.23 9.28
N ALA A 51 -5.31 -59.16 8.59
CA ALA A 51 -5.71 -58.38 7.40
C ALA A 51 -7.23 -58.44 7.15
N GLN A 52 -7.76 -57.45 6.41
CA GLN A 52 -8.82 -57.55 5.38
C GLN A 52 -10.31 -57.89 5.70
N ASN A 53 -11.17 -57.01 5.17
CA ASN A 53 -12.33 -57.26 4.28
C ASN A 53 -13.81 -57.34 4.78
N LEU A 54 -14.59 -56.35 4.31
CA LEU A 54 -15.87 -56.43 3.56
C LEU A 54 -17.18 -56.96 4.21
N GLY A 55 -18.33 -56.29 3.97
CA GLY A 55 -19.62 -57.02 3.86
C GLY A 55 -21.01 -56.38 4.17
N SER A 56 -21.42 -55.28 3.51
CA SER A 56 -22.81 -55.01 3.00
C SER A 56 -24.15 -55.21 3.81
N HIS A 57 -25.01 -54.17 3.74
CA HIS A 57 -26.49 -54.16 3.48
C HIS A 57 -27.62 -54.44 4.54
N SER A 58 -28.53 -53.44 4.70
CA SER A 58 -30.04 -53.48 4.76
C SER A 58 -30.84 -54.30 5.81
N SER A 59 -32.11 -54.03 6.19
CA SER A 59 -33.02 -52.84 6.17
C SER A 59 -34.34 -53.08 6.98
N HIS A 60 -35.14 -52.00 7.21
CA HIS A 60 -36.60 -51.94 7.51
C HIS A 60 -37.26 -52.27 8.90
N ASN A 61 -37.83 -51.21 9.52
CA ASN A 61 -39.22 -51.00 10.03
C ASN A 61 -40.01 -52.05 10.85
N THR A 62 -40.68 -51.60 11.95
CA THR A 62 -42.16 -51.33 11.99
C THR A 62 -42.72 -50.74 13.32
N HIS A 63 -43.70 -49.80 13.19
CA HIS A 63 -44.90 -49.47 14.03
C HIS A 63 -44.87 -49.24 15.58
N SER A 64 -45.87 -48.59 16.25
CA SER A 64 -46.84 -47.48 15.93
C SER A 64 -47.85 -47.18 17.10
N ARG A 65 -48.38 -45.92 17.22
CA ARG A 65 -49.78 -45.48 17.57
C ARG A 65 -50.08 -44.52 18.77
N HIS A 66 -51.16 -43.74 18.56
CA HIS A 66 -52.04 -42.90 19.45
C HIS A 66 -51.55 -41.46 19.83
N VAL A 67 -52.22 -40.29 19.64
CA VAL A 67 -53.63 -39.77 19.33
C VAL A 67 -54.43 -39.36 20.60
N ALA A 68 -55.10 -38.18 20.78
CA ALA A 68 -55.55 -37.03 19.92
C ALA A 68 -55.58 -35.66 20.72
N ARG A 69 -55.42 -34.44 20.13
CA ARG A 69 -56.33 -33.44 19.45
C ARG A 69 -57.12 -32.38 20.29
N HIS A 70 -57.15 -31.14 19.76
CA HIS A 70 -58.16 -30.04 19.86
C HIS A 70 -58.26 -29.18 21.17
N HIS A 71 -58.70 -27.90 21.20
CA HIS A 71 -59.26 -26.96 20.16
C HIS A 71 -58.98 -25.43 20.42
N HIS A 72 -59.68 -24.50 19.73
CA HIS A 72 -59.43 -23.03 19.59
C HIS A 72 -60.07 -22.07 20.64
N HIS A 73 -59.62 -20.79 20.70
CA HIS A 73 -60.42 -19.60 20.29
C HIS A 73 -59.63 -18.26 20.13
N HIS A 74 -60.31 -17.14 19.81
CA HIS A 74 -59.82 -15.83 19.31
C HIS A 74 -60.13 -14.64 20.25
N HIS A 75 -59.48 -13.46 20.07
CA HIS A 75 -60.15 -12.19 19.63
C HIS A 75 -59.21 -10.99 19.32
N HIS A 76 -59.78 -9.95 18.68
CA HIS A 76 -59.26 -8.60 18.34
C HIS A 76 -59.47 -7.58 19.52
N ASP A 77 -59.23 -6.25 19.50
CA ASP A 77 -59.01 -5.27 18.40
C ASP A 77 -58.37 -3.90 18.79
N SER A 78 -57.91 -3.15 17.79
CA SER A 78 -57.91 -1.66 17.64
C SER A 78 -57.09 -0.69 18.55
N GLY A 79 -56.64 0.46 17.98
CA GLY A 79 -56.22 1.67 18.72
C GLY A 79 -55.08 2.54 18.12
N LYS A 80 -55.31 3.85 17.91
CA LYS A 80 -54.31 4.93 17.61
C LYS A 80 -54.58 6.13 18.56
N ASP A 81 -53.79 7.21 18.72
CA ASP A 81 -52.76 7.84 17.88
C ASP A 81 -51.86 8.86 18.66
N LYS A 82 -50.70 9.25 18.09
CA LYS A 82 -49.89 10.49 18.27
C LYS A 82 -49.21 10.94 19.60
N SER A 83 -47.87 11.13 19.49
CA SER A 83 -47.00 12.23 20.01
C SER A 83 -46.76 12.41 21.53
N LEU A 84 -45.58 12.85 22.02
CA LEU A 84 -44.29 13.20 21.37
C LEU A 84 -43.10 13.00 22.35
N GLU A 85 -41.99 12.48 21.84
CA GLU A 85 -40.57 12.62 22.28
C GLU A 85 -40.03 12.13 23.64
N GLU A 86 -38.74 11.76 23.56
CA GLU A 86 -37.66 11.64 24.55
C GLU A 86 -37.61 10.54 25.65
N HIS A 87 -36.39 9.98 25.76
CA HIS A 87 -35.75 9.32 26.92
C HIS A 87 -36.39 8.07 27.57
N LYS A 88 -36.00 6.87 27.10
CA LYS A 88 -35.65 5.70 27.97
C LYS A 88 -34.92 4.54 27.24
N ASN A 89 -33.61 4.69 27.05
CA ASN A 89 -32.67 3.57 26.90
C ASN A 89 -32.00 3.30 28.26
N ALA A 90 -32.23 2.13 28.91
CA ALA A 90 -31.33 1.49 29.90
C ALA A 90 -31.99 0.30 30.66
N THR A 91 -32.10 -0.90 30.07
CA THR A 91 -32.64 -2.07 30.82
C THR A 91 -32.11 -3.47 30.44
N LEU A 92 -31.07 -3.60 29.60
CA LEU A 92 -30.59 -4.90 29.10
C LEU A 92 -29.08 -5.17 29.32
N LEU A 93 -28.46 -4.51 30.30
CA LEU A 93 -27.03 -4.68 30.67
C LEU A 93 -26.84 -4.95 32.18
N ARG A 94 -27.66 -5.82 32.77
CA ARG A 94 -27.67 -6.01 34.24
C ARG A 94 -27.73 -7.45 34.77
N ARG A 95 -27.77 -8.49 33.92
CA ARG A 95 -28.01 -9.86 34.40
C ARG A 95 -26.84 -10.47 35.17
N ASP A 96 -25.62 -10.35 34.67
CA ASP A 96 -24.45 -11.07 35.22
C ASP A 96 -24.00 -10.59 36.61
N TYR A 97 -24.47 -9.43 37.05
CA TYR A 97 -24.29 -8.90 38.41
C TYR A 97 -25.59 -8.90 39.24
N SER A 98 -26.68 -9.49 38.72
CA SER A 98 -27.97 -9.56 39.41
C SER A 98 -28.26 -10.94 39.98
N CYS A 99 -28.84 -10.98 41.18
CA CYS A 99 -28.96 -12.19 41.97
C CYS A 99 -30.19 -12.17 42.88
N SER A 100 -30.52 -13.33 43.45
CA SER A 100 -31.62 -13.50 44.40
C SER A 100 -31.38 -14.73 45.29
N ALA A 101 -32.24 -14.95 46.29
CA ALA A 101 -32.21 -16.17 47.12
C ALA A 101 -32.32 -17.48 46.30
N SER A 102 -32.91 -17.42 45.11
CA SER A 102 -33.07 -18.56 44.19
C SER A 102 -32.10 -18.56 43.00
N ASN A 103 -31.32 -17.49 42.82
CA ASN A 103 -30.27 -17.39 41.81
C ASN A 103 -29.04 -16.71 42.44
N PRO A 104 -28.17 -17.47 43.13
CA PRO A 104 -26.98 -16.94 43.76
C PRO A 104 -25.97 -16.38 42.73
N CYS A 105 -25.04 -15.57 43.23
CA CYS A 105 -23.95 -15.02 42.41
C CYS A 105 -23.06 -16.14 41.85
N SER A 106 -22.90 -16.18 40.52
CA SER A 106 -22.13 -17.21 39.80
C SER A 106 -20.64 -17.25 40.17
N ASN A 107 -20.09 -16.13 40.62
CA ASN A 107 -18.73 -15.99 41.14
C ASN A 107 -18.61 -16.28 42.66
N GLY A 108 -19.68 -16.71 43.32
CA GLY A 108 -19.70 -16.97 44.76
C GLY A 108 -19.69 -15.73 45.66
N ALA A 109 -19.82 -14.52 45.10
CA ALA A 109 -19.92 -13.28 45.86
C ALA A 109 -21.24 -13.17 46.66
N CYS A 110 -21.29 -12.25 47.63
CA CYS A 110 -22.50 -11.99 48.40
C CYS A 110 -23.57 -11.34 47.51
N CYS A 111 -24.83 -11.80 47.62
CA CYS A 111 -25.96 -11.15 46.96
C CYS A 111 -26.64 -10.16 47.91
N GLY A 112 -26.39 -8.86 47.72
CA GLY A 112 -26.94 -7.80 48.56
C GLY A 112 -28.45 -7.61 48.43
N ALA A 113 -29.04 -6.87 49.37
CA ALA A 113 -30.49 -6.59 49.44
C ALA A 113 -31.09 -5.92 48.18
N SER A 114 -30.24 -5.29 47.37
CA SER A 114 -30.58 -4.69 46.07
C SER A 114 -30.69 -5.73 44.93
N GLY A 115 -30.44 -7.01 45.19
CA GLY A 115 -30.33 -8.06 44.18
C GLY A 115 -29.08 -7.93 43.33
N ILE A 116 -27.96 -7.46 43.90
CA ILE A 116 -26.69 -7.22 43.22
C ILE A 116 -25.55 -7.99 43.90
N CYS A 117 -24.65 -8.57 43.09
CA CYS A 117 -23.46 -9.30 43.53
C CYS A 117 -22.31 -8.38 43.93
N GLY A 118 -21.65 -8.68 45.05
CA GLY A 118 -20.44 -7.99 45.50
C GLY A 118 -19.85 -8.53 46.80
N TYR A 119 -18.85 -7.83 47.32
CA TYR A 119 -18.13 -8.17 48.56
C TYR A 119 -18.09 -6.96 49.52
N GLY A 120 -17.96 -7.23 50.82
CA GLY A 120 -17.95 -6.20 51.86
C GLY A 120 -19.35 -5.83 52.38
N PRO A 121 -19.46 -4.88 53.33
CA PRO A 121 -20.68 -4.66 54.12
C PRO A 121 -21.94 -4.34 53.32
N THR A 122 -21.82 -3.69 52.17
CA THR A 122 -22.94 -3.32 51.28
C THR A 122 -23.67 -4.53 50.70
N TYR A 123 -22.94 -5.62 50.42
CA TYR A 123 -23.45 -6.82 49.72
C TYR A 123 -23.54 -8.04 50.63
N CYS A 124 -22.65 -8.15 51.61
CA CYS A 124 -22.58 -9.22 52.60
C CYS A 124 -23.33 -8.90 53.91
N GLY A 125 -23.81 -7.66 54.07
CA GLY A 125 -24.46 -7.19 55.30
C GLY A 125 -25.97 -7.47 55.37
N THR A 126 -26.64 -6.68 56.20
CA THR A 126 -28.07 -6.83 56.51
C THR A 126 -28.95 -6.81 55.26
N GLY A 127 -29.73 -7.87 55.06
CA GLY A 127 -30.61 -8.03 53.90
C GLY A 127 -29.97 -8.74 52.71
N CYS A 128 -28.72 -9.20 52.81
CA CYS A 128 -28.17 -10.15 51.86
C CYS A 128 -29.01 -11.43 51.77
N VAL A 129 -29.12 -12.02 50.56
CA VAL A 129 -30.03 -13.15 50.25
C VAL A 129 -29.33 -14.43 49.80
N SER A 130 -28.02 -14.40 49.50
CA SER A 130 -27.22 -15.60 49.21
C SER A 130 -25.73 -15.34 49.39
N HIS A 131 -24.94 -16.35 49.77
CA HIS A 131 -23.46 -16.25 49.90
C HIS A 131 -22.98 -15.15 50.87
N CYS A 132 -23.77 -14.78 51.86
CA CYS A 132 -23.56 -13.58 52.69
C CYS A 132 -22.28 -13.59 53.52
N ASP A 133 -21.72 -14.76 53.82
CA ASP A 133 -20.43 -14.88 54.50
C ASP A 133 -19.22 -14.82 53.56
N ALA A 134 -19.42 -14.68 52.25
CA ALA A 134 -18.31 -14.61 51.29
C ALA A 134 -17.38 -13.42 51.58
N LYS A 135 -16.11 -13.61 51.20
CA LYS A 135 -15.02 -12.65 51.36
C LYS A 135 -14.26 -12.60 50.04
N ALA A 136 -13.66 -11.46 49.75
CA ALA A 136 -12.76 -11.36 48.60
C ALA A 136 -11.52 -12.27 48.82
N GLU A 137 -10.84 -12.63 47.74
CA GLU A 137 -9.59 -13.39 47.82
C GLU A 137 -8.45 -12.54 48.44
N CYS A 138 -8.45 -11.23 48.17
CA CYS A 138 -7.45 -10.28 48.62
C CYS A 138 -8.03 -8.85 48.76
N GLY A 139 -7.22 -7.89 49.22
CA GLY A 139 -7.64 -6.51 49.46
C GLY A 139 -8.42 -6.30 50.76
N GLN A 140 -9.15 -5.18 50.86
CA GLN A 140 -9.78 -4.74 52.11
C GLN A 140 -10.97 -5.60 52.58
N TYR A 141 -11.63 -6.32 51.67
CA TYR A 141 -12.81 -7.15 51.97
C TYR A 141 -12.49 -8.66 51.99
N ALA A 142 -11.21 -9.01 52.09
CA ALA A 142 -10.76 -10.39 52.20
C ALA A 142 -10.94 -10.96 53.61
N ALA A 143 -10.77 -12.29 53.75
CA ALA A 143 -10.84 -12.97 55.04
C ALA A 143 -9.81 -12.44 56.05
N THR A 144 -8.64 -12.03 55.55
CA THR A 144 -7.67 -11.18 56.26
C THR A 144 -7.64 -9.82 55.56
N PRO A 145 -8.18 -8.74 56.16
CA PRO A 145 -8.21 -7.42 55.53
C PRO A 145 -6.82 -6.90 55.20
N GLY A 146 -6.62 -6.46 53.96
CA GLY A 146 -5.34 -5.92 53.49
C GLY A 146 -4.36 -6.97 52.93
N THR A 147 -4.77 -8.24 52.76
CA THR A 147 -3.96 -9.23 52.03
C THR A 147 -3.61 -8.72 50.63
N THR A 148 -2.32 -8.70 50.29
CA THR A 148 -1.82 -8.24 48.99
C THR A 148 -2.36 -9.12 47.86
N CYS A 149 -2.96 -8.50 46.83
CA CYS A 149 -3.46 -9.23 45.67
C CYS A 149 -2.33 -9.72 44.74
N PRO A 150 -2.48 -10.86 44.04
CA PRO A 150 -1.43 -11.42 43.17
C PRO A 150 -0.90 -10.47 42.09
N LEU A 151 -1.74 -9.54 41.61
CA LEU A 151 -1.39 -8.53 40.61
C LEU A 151 -1.24 -7.11 41.19
N ASN A 152 -1.18 -6.98 42.52
CA ASN A 152 -1.05 -5.72 43.26
C ASN A 152 -2.17 -4.66 43.00
N THR A 153 -3.26 -5.07 42.35
CA THR A 153 -4.49 -4.29 42.16
C THR A 153 -5.38 -4.39 43.40
N CYS A 154 -6.15 -3.34 43.72
CA CYS A 154 -7.14 -3.42 44.79
C CYS A 154 -8.44 -4.06 44.28
N CYS A 155 -8.91 -5.13 44.92
CA CYS A 155 -10.27 -5.63 44.67
C CYS A 155 -11.30 -4.53 44.97
N SER A 156 -12.15 -4.26 43.97
CA SER A 156 -13.35 -3.44 44.16
C SER A 156 -14.40 -4.19 44.96
N GLU A 157 -15.47 -3.51 45.37
CA GLU A 157 -16.65 -4.19 45.95
C GLU A 157 -17.37 -5.13 44.95
N PHE A 158 -17.01 -5.11 43.67
CA PHE A 158 -17.54 -5.97 42.60
C PHE A 158 -16.58 -7.10 42.16
N GLY A 159 -15.33 -7.11 42.64
CA GLY A 159 -14.30 -8.10 42.26
C GLY A 159 -13.13 -7.51 41.45
N PHE A 160 -12.48 -8.38 40.66
CA PHE A 160 -11.35 -8.02 39.78
C PHE A 160 -11.80 -7.07 38.65
N PRO A 161 -11.14 -5.92 38.44
CA PRO A 161 -11.37 -5.08 37.27
C PRO A 161 -10.67 -5.66 36.04
N SER A 162 -11.18 -5.31 34.85
CA SER A 162 -10.59 -5.69 33.57
C SER A 162 -9.28 -4.95 33.26
N GLY A 163 -8.58 -5.42 32.22
CA GLY A 163 -7.33 -4.81 31.79
C GLY A 163 -7.57 -3.47 31.09
N ASN A 164 -7.16 -2.36 31.71
CA ASN A 164 -7.09 -1.08 30.99
C ASN A 164 -5.93 -1.09 30.00
N ALA A 165 -6.20 -1.54 28.77
CA ALA A 165 -5.38 -1.15 27.62
C ALA A 165 -5.48 0.38 27.45
N SER A 166 -4.34 1.09 27.39
CA SER A 166 -4.32 2.56 27.29
C SER A 166 -4.62 3.10 25.88
N VAL A 167 -5.02 2.22 24.97
CA VAL A 167 -5.31 2.43 23.54
C VAL A 167 -6.40 1.41 23.19
N SER A 168 -7.43 1.80 22.42
CA SER A 168 -8.48 0.86 22.06
C SER A 168 -7.97 -0.26 21.13
N VAL A 169 -8.68 -1.39 21.10
CA VAL A 169 -8.36 -2.60 20.32
C VAL A 169 -8.01 -2.24 18.87
N LEU A 170 -8.82 -1.40 18.21
CA LEU A 170 -8.67 -1.04 16.80
C LEU A 170 -7.69 0.12 16.55
N GLU A 171 -7.35 0.91 17.57
CA GLU A 171 -6.26 1.89 17.52
C GLU A 171 -4.89 1.22 17.74
N ASN A 172 -4.85 0.07 18.43
CA ASN A 172 -3.65 -0.71 18.72
C ASN A 172 -3.25 -1.57 17.50
N LYS A 173 -4.07 -2.60 17.16
CA LYS A 173 -3.79 -3.49 16.02
C LYS A 173 -5.06 -3.94 15.30
N VAL A 174 -5.09 -3.77 13.98
CA VAL A 174 -6.04 -4.42 13.07
C VAL A 174 -5.25 -5.22 12.04
N ILE A 175 -5.44 -6.53 12.04
CA ILE A 175 -4.69 -7.49 11.22
C ILE A 175 -5.60 -8.05 10.13
N GLY A 176 -5.31 -7.77 8.87
CA GLY A 176 -6.03 -8.37 7.74
C GLY A 176 -5.31 -9.62 7.23
N TYR A 177 -5.92 -10.81 7.38
CA TYR A 177 -5.43 -11.99 6.67
C TYR A 177 -5.80 -11.85 5.18
N TYR A 178 -4.89 -12.26 4.31
CA TYR A 178 -5.05 -12.26 2.87
C TYR A 178 -4.93 -13.68 2.31
N GLU A 179 -6.05 -14.21 1.84
CA GLU A 179 -6.16 -15.52 1.19
C GLU A 179 -5.43 -15.50 -0.17
N ALA A 180 -4.25 -16.12 -0.23
CA ALA A 180 -3.38 -16.13 -1.42
C ALA A 180 -4.06 -16.75 -2.66
N TRP A 181 -5.10 -17.56 -2.47
CA TRP A 181 -5.92 -18.11 -3.55
C TRP A 181 -6.90 -17.09 -4.18
N MET A 182 -7.19 -15.98 -3.53
CA MET A 182 -8.00 -14.90 -4.11
C MET A 182 -7.30 -14.24 -5.31
N ALA A 183 -5.95 -14.25 -5.33
CA ALA A 183 -5.16 -13.90 -6.51
C ALA A 183 -5.48 -14.75 -7.75
N ARG A 184 -6.05 -15.96 -7.60
CA ARG A 184 -6.40 -16.89 -8.69
C ARG A 184 -7.90 -17.18 -8.86
N LYS A 185 -8.78 -16.79 -7.93
CA LYS A 185 -10.24 -16.85 -8.12
C LYS A 185 -10.68 -16.12 -9.41
N SER A 186 -11.79 -16.59 -9.99
CA SER A 186 -12.40 -16.11 -11.25
C SER A 186 -13.43 -15.00 -11.05
N CYS A 187 -14.00 -14.93 -9.84
CA CYS A 187 -14.96 -13.96 -9.33
C CYS A 187 -14.40 -13.34 -8.04
N HIS A 188 -14.90 -12.16 -7.63
CA HIS A 188 -14.43 -11.37 -6.47
C HIS A 188 -12.90 -11.50 -6.22
N LYS A 189 -12.13 -11.16 -7.26
CA LYS A 189 -10.70 -11.46 -7.36
C LYS A 189 -9.88 -10.34 -6.72
N ILE A 190 -9.53 -10.50 -5.45
CA ILE A 190 -8.73 -9.53 -4.68
C ILE A 190 -7.22 -9.82 -4.82
N LYS A 191 -6.41 -8.76 -4.87
CA LYS A 191 -4.93 -8.80 -4.74
C LYS A 191 -4.50 -8.03 -3.49
N PRO A 192 -3.25 -8.15 -3.01
CA PRO A 192 -2.75 -7.38 -1.88
C PRO A 192 -2.87 -5.85 -2.05
N THR A 193 -2.77 -5.36 -3.28
CA THR A 193 -2.91 -3.92 -3.62
C THR A 193 -4.33 -3.39 -3.60
N ASP A 194 -5.31 -4.28 -3.44
CA ASP A 194 -6.75 -4.04 -3.61
C ASP A 194 -7.48 -4.21 -2.25
N LEU A 195 -6.81 -4.82 -1.26
CA LEU A 195 -7.17 -4.78 0.17
C LEU A 195 -7.27 -3.33 0.67
N PRO A 196 -8.17 -3.01 1.61
CA PRO A 196 -8.33 -1.65 2.14
C PRO A 196 -7.31 -1.30 3.24
N LEU A 197 -6.09 -0.95 2.84
CA LEU A 197 -4.95 -0.74 3.75
C LEU A 197 -5.16 0.40 4.77
N ASP A 198 -6.09 1.30 4.54
CA ASP A 198 -6.47 2.35 5.49
C ASP A 198 -7.10 1.78 6.77
N ALA A 199 -7.85 0.68 6.68
CA ALA A 199 -8.45 0.01 7.83
C ALA A 199 -7.46 -0.88 8.61
N LEU A 200 -6.24 -1.10 8.09
CA LEU A 200 -5.33 -2.14 8.56
C LEU A 200 -4.04 -1.55 9.14
N THR A 201 -3.48 -2.24 10.14
CA THR A 201 -2.12 -1.99 10.65
C THR A 201 -1.15 -3.11 10.25
N HIS A 202 -1.66 -4.33 10.07
CA HIS A 202 -0.90 -5.48 9.60
C HIS A 202 -1.65 -6.20 8.47
N VAL A 203 -0.91 -6.83 7.54
CA VAL A 203 -1.42 -7.74 6.50
C VAL A 203 -0.68 -9.07 6.56
N TYR A 204 -1.41 -10.18 6.61
CA TYR A 204 -0.87 -11.53 6.83
C TYR A 204 -1.08 -12.40 5.58
N PHE A 205 0.01 -12.77 4.91
CA PHE A 205 -0.05 -13.60 3.70
C PHE A 205 -0.41 -15.04 4.05
N SER A 206 -1.58 -15.52 3.58
CA SER A 206 -2.16 -16.80 4.00
C SER A 206 -2.39 -17.72 2.79
N PHE A 207 -1.56 -18.72 2.51
CA PHE A 207 -0.42 -19.23 3.29
C PHE A 207 0.82 -19.44 2.43
N ALA A 208 1.96 -19.44 3.08
CA ALA A 208 3.15 -20.14 2.59
C ALA A 208 3.17 -21.58 3.14
N SER A 209 3.80 -22.47 2.38
CA SER A 209 4.10 -23.85 2.79
C SER A 209 5.61 -23.99 3.03
N VAL A 210 6.04 -25.22 3.33
CA VAL A 210 7.41 -25.59 3.62
C VAL A 210 7.76 -26.80 2.79
N ASP A 211 8.87 -26.77 2.04
CA ASP A 211 9.30 -27.94 1.27
C ASP A 211 9.73 -29.08 2.23
N PRO A 212 9.19 -30.31 2.10
CA PRO A 212 9.50 -31.41 3.01
C PRO A 212 10.96 -31.90 3.00
N SER A 213 11.77 -31.51 2.00
CA SER A 213 13.17 -31.93 1.84
C SER A 213 14.18 -30.84 2.18
N SER A 214 13.92 -29.60 1.77
CA SER A 214 14.81 -28.46 2.00
C SER A 214 14.43 -27.67 3.27
N TYR A 215 13.19 -27.75 3.72
CA TYR A 215 12.58 -26.86 4.73
C TYR A 215 12.67 -25.38 4.35
N GLU A 216 12.71 -25.07 3.06
CA GLU A 216 12.57 -23.70 2.57
C GLU A 216 11.08 -23.30 2.56
N VAL A 217 10.81 -22.02 2.80
CA VAL A 217 9.46 -21.47 2.74
C VAL A 217 9.10 -21.27 1.26
N VAL A 218 7.98 -21.86 0.84
CA VAL A 218 7.55 -21.95 -0.56
C VAL A 218 6.08 -21.55 -0.72
N ALA A 219 5.62 -21.35 -1.95
CA ALA A 219 4.20 -21.13 -2.22
C ALA A 219 3.37 -22.37 -1.83
N MET A 220 2.13 -22.17 -1.37
CA MET A 220 1.27 -23.26 -0.85
C MET A 220 1.02 -24.38 -1.88
N ASP A 221 0.93 -24.00 -3.14
CA ASP A 221 0.66 -24.88 -4.28
C ASP A 221 1.25 -24.26 -5.56
N SER A 222 1.39 -25.07 -6.61
CA SER A 222 2.00 -24.64 -7.89
C SER A 222 1.16 -23.66 -8.72
N SER A 223 -0.08 -23.36 -8.31
CA SER A 223 -0.92 -22.30 -8.89
C SER A 223 -0.85 -20.97 -8.12
N THR A 224 -0.17 -20.95 -6.98
CA THR A 224 0.19 -19.73 -6.23
C THR A 224 1.53 -19.21 -6.76
N PRO A 225 1.57 -18.07 -7.48
CA PRO A 225 2.82 -17.56 -8.03
C PRO A 225 3.71 -16.97 -6.94
N GLU A 226 4.98 -17.35 -6.89
CA GLU A 226 5.98 -16.87 -5.92
C GLU A 226 6.15 -15.33 -5.94
N SER A 227 5.84 -14.67 -7.06
CA SER A 227 5.82 -13.20 -7.13
C SER A 227 4.83 -12.56 -6.15
N LEU A 228 3.76 -13.28 -5.78
CA LEU A 228 2.71 -12.78 -4.89
C LEU A 228 3.24 -12.46 -3.48
N PHE A 229 4.29 -13.14 -3.03
CA PHE A 229 5.00 -12.78 -1.80
C PHE A 229 5.53 -11.33 -1.88
N LYS A 230 6.20 -11.00 -2.99
CA LYS A 230 6.72 -9.66 -3.25
C LYS A 230 5.59 -8.65 -3.50
N ASP A 231 4.55 -9.04 -4.23
CA ASP A 231 3.39 -8.16 -4.46
C ASP A 231 2.66 -7.82 -3.15
N THR A 232 2.73 -8.70 -2.14
CA THR A 232 2.19 -8.47 -0.79
C THR A 232 3.11 -7.58 0.04
N THR A 233 4.43 -7.79 0.06
CA THR A 233 5.33 -6.90 0.82
C THR A 233 5.48 -5.51 0.19
N ASN A 234 5.31 -5.41 -1.13
CA ASN A 234 5.28 -4.15 -1.89
C ASN A 234 4.18 -3.18 -1.41
N ILE A 235 3.14 -3.62 -0.69
CA ILE A 235 2.09 -2.72 -0.19
C ILE A 235 2.59 -1.67 0.80
N LYS A 236 3.79 -1.86 1.39
CA LYS A 236 4.49 -0.83 2.18
C LYS A 236 4.82 0.42 1.37
N SER A 237 4.91 0.34 0.03
CA SER A 237 5.02 1.52 -0.85
C SER A 237 3.73 2.34 -0.97
N ILE A 238 2.61 1.85 -0.40
CA ILE A 238 1.30 2.49 -0.40
C ILE A 238 0.99 3.11 0.96
N LYS A 239 1.43 2.45 2.03
CA LYS A 239 1.24 2.85 3.43
C LYS A 239 2.49 2.44 4.21
N GLU A 240 3.43 3.36 4.42
CA GLU A 240 4.79 3.04 4.90
C GLU A 240 4.83 2.44 6.33
N ASP A 241 3.80 2.68 7.13
CA ASP A 241 3.68 2.18 8.50
C ASP A 241 3.09 0.76 8.58
N ILE A 242 2.44 0.24 7.53
CA ILE A 242 1.86 -1.13 7.52
C ILE A 242 2.95 -2.19 7.76
N LYS A 243 2.60 -3.27 8.46
CA LYS A 243 3.47 -4.43 8.65
C LYS A 243 2.95 -5.61 7.84
N VAL A 244 3.84 -6.37 7.21
CA VAL A 244 3.49 -7.49 6.35
C VAL A 244 4.14 -8.76 6.89
N PHE A 245 3.30 -9.72 7.30
CA PHE A 245 3.72 -11.02 7.83
C PHE A 245 3.44 -12.12 6.80
N VAL A 246 4.14 -13.24 6.93
CA VAL A 246 3.83 -14.48 6.21
C VAL A 246 3.34 -15.53 7.20
N SER A 247 2.12 -16.02 6.99
CA SER A 247 1.55 -17.13 7.75
C SER A 247 1.95 -18.45 7.12
N ILE A 248 2.49 -19.37 7.93
CA ILE A 248 2.93 -20.70 7.51
C ILE A 248 2.05 -21.75 8.18
N GLY A 249 1.33 -22.53 7.38
CA GLY A 249 0.39 -23.55 7.84
C GLY A 249 -1.00 -23.39 7.23
N GLY A 250 -2.02 -23.30 8.08
CA GLY A 250 -3.43 -23.31 7.73
C GLY A 250 -4.00 -24.71 7.53
N TRP A 251 -5.33 -24.80 7.46
CA TRP A 251 -6.07 -26.06 7.43
C TRP A 251 -5.56 -27.03 6.35
N ALA A 252 -5.42 -26.58 5.10
CA ALA A 252 -4.98 -27.43 4.00
C ALA A 252 -3.54 -27.95 4.14
N PHE A 253 -2.68 -27.31 4.95
CA PHE A 253 -1.33 -27.79 5.23
C PHE A 253 -1.35 -29.04 6.13
N SER A 254 -2.34 -29.13 7.02
CA SER A 254 -2.44 -30.17 8.04
C SER A 254 -3.43 -31.30 7.66
N ASP A 255 -3.84 -31.36 6.39
CA ASP A 255 -4.83 -32.33 5.91
C ASP A 255 -4.32 -33.78 5.85
N ASN A 256 -5.20 -34.70 6.21
CA ASN A 256 -4.87 -36.11 6.44
C ASN A 256 -4.29 -36.81 5.19
N GLY A 257 -3.09 -37.38 5.35
CA GLY A 257 -2.38 -38.12 4.30
C GLY A 257 -1.56 -37.26 3.34
N THR A 258 -1.42 -35.95 3.60
CA THR A 258 -0.54 -35.07 2.83
C THR A 258 0.92 -35.15 3.28
N ALA A 259 1.86 -34.74 2.42
CA ALA A 259 3.28 -34.66 2.77
C ALA A 259 3.62 -33.51 3.74
N THR A 260 2.73 -32.50 3.85
CA THR A 260 2.87 -31.35 4.76
C THR A 260 2.33 -31.64 6.16
N GLN A 261 1.34 -32.53 6.31
CA GLN A 261 0.72 -32.85 7.59
C GLN A 261 1.71 -33.12 8.75
N PRO A 262 2.69 -34.05 8.63
CA PRO A 262 3.62 -34.32 9.72
C PRO A 262 4.71 -33.25 9.87
N LEU A 263 4.82 -32.30 8.92
CA LEU A 263 6.05 -31.55 8.67
C LEU A 263 6.38 -30.55 9.79
N LEU A 264 5.39 -29.84 10.35
CA LEU A 264 5.62 -28.95 11.50
C LEU A 264 5.90 -29.75 12.78
N GLY A 265 5.32 -30.93 12.96
CA GLY A 265 5.67 -31.87 14.03
C GLY A 265 7.11 -32.40 13.91
N GLU A 266 7.52 -32.80 12.71
CA GLU A 266 8.88 -33.24 12.43
C GLU A 266 9.92 -32.12 12.58
N ILE A 267 9.65 -30.94 12.02
CA ILE A 267 10.53 -29.78 12.12
C ILE A 267 10.65 -29.34 13.58
N SER A 268 9.54 -29.29 14.32
CA SER A 268 9.55 -28.88 15.72
C SER A 268 10.23 -29.89 16.65
N ALA A 269 10.21 -31.19 16.34
CA ALA A 269 10.86 -32.23 17.16
C ALA A 269 12.40 -32.19 17.09
N ASP A 270 12.99 -32.11 15.90
CA ASP A 270 14.46 -32.21 15.70
C ASP A 270 15.14 -30.83 15.72
N GLU A 271 16.18 -30.66 16.55
CA GLU A 271 16.89 -29.38 16.72
C GLU A 271 17.56 -28.86 15.43
N LYS A 272 18.08 -29.75 14.59
CA LYS A 272 18.71 -29.38 13.32
C LYS A 272 17.66 -29.01 12.29
N LYS A 273 16.51 -29.70 12.27
CA LYS A 273 15.34 -29.30 11.45
C LYS A 273 14.83 -27.93 11.90
N ARG A 274 14.55 -27.72 13.20
CA ARG A 274 14.19 -26.41 13.77
C ARG A 274 15.15 -25.31 13.33
N LYS A 275 16.47 -25.51 13.48
CA LYS A 275 17.46 -24.47 13.18
C LYS A 275 17.65 -24.22 11.68
N LYS A 276 17.59 -25.26 10.83
CA LYS A 276 17.60 -25.12 9.37
C LYS A 276 16.38 -24.33 8.91
N PHE A 277 15.19 -24.72 9.36
CA PHE A 277 13.94 -24.05 9.06
C PHE A 277 13.94 -22.58 9.53
N ALA A 278 14.34 -22.30 10.77
CA ALA A 278 14.45 -20.93 11.28
C ALA A 278 15.42 -20.03 10.47
N ASN A 279 16.55 -20.59 10.01
CA ASN A 279 17.46 -19.88 9.12
C ASN A 279 16.80 -19.61 7.75
N ASN A 280 16.05 -20.57 7.21
CA ASN A 280 15.34 -20.44 5.93
C ASN A 280 14.19 -19.41 6.02
N VAL A 281 13.45 -19.36 7.13
CA VAL A 281 12.45 -18.31 7.40
C VAL A 281 13.12 -16.92 7.42
N VAL A 282 14.26 -16.76 8.11
CA VAL A 282 15.03 -15.49 8.07
C VAL A 282 15.52 -15.15 6.67
N HIS A 283 15.95 -16.13 5.87
CA HIS A 283 16.35 -15.91 4.49
C HIS A 283 15.18 -15.42 3.64
N PHE A 284 14.04 -16.13 3.69
CA PHE A 284 12.81 -15.82 2.98
C PHE A 284 12.26 -14.43 3.34
N MET A 285 12.14 -14.11 4.63
CA MET A 285 11.68 -12.79 5.07
C MET A 285 12.59 -11.66 4.58
N ARG A 286 13.92 -11.85 4.59
CA ARG A 286 14.88 -10.88 4.03
C ARG A 286 14.80 -10.78 2.50
N GLN A 287 14.55 -11.88 1.80
CA GLN A 287 14.44 -11.95 0.33
C GLN A 287 13.21 -11.22 -0.20
N TYR A 288 12.06 -11.40 0.46
CA TYR A 288 10.80 -10.78 0.05
C TYR A 288 10.47 -9.49 0.79
N GLY A 289 11.11 -9.20 1.93
CA GLY A 289 10.89 -7.99 2.71
C GLY A 289 9.70 -8.05 3.66
N PHE A 290 9.43 -9.22 4.26
CA PHE A 290 8.43 -9.36 5.33
C PHE A 290 8.95 -8.78 6.65
N ASP A 291 8.04 -8.30 7.50
CA ASP A 291 8.34 -7.75 8.83
C ASP A 291 8.20 -8.80 9.95
N GLY A 292 7.62 -9.98 9.66
CA GLY A 292 7.46 -11.07 10.62
C GLY A 292 6.91 -12.36 10.01
N VAL A 293 6.80 -13.39 10.86
CA VAL A 293 6.20 -14.70 10.53
C VAL A 293 5.08 -15.03 11.52
N ASP A 294 4.07 -15.73 11.02
CA ASP A 294 2.96 -16.29 11.79
C ASP A 294 2.90 -17.81 11.59
N PHE A 295 2.52 -18.55 12.62
CA PHE A 295 2.47 -20.01 12.59
C PHE A 295 1.07 -20.54 12.88
N ASP A 296 0.46 -21.12 11.85
CA ASP A 296 -0.93 -21.55 11.81
C ASP A 296 -0.98 -23.07 11.73
N TRP A 297 -0.42 -23.73 12.74
CA TRP A 297 -0.42 -25.19 12.82
C TRP A 297 -1.80 -25.68 13.29
N GLU A 298 -2.51 -26.43 12.45
CA GLU A 298 -3.90 -26.84 12.68
C GLU A 298 -4.10 -28.38 12.77
N TYR A 299 -3.73 -29.05 13.86
CA TYR A 299 -3.22 -28.53 15.14
C TYR A 299 -2.12 -29.43 15.73
N PRO A 300 -1.17 -28.88 16.51
CA PRO A 300 -0.24 -29.69 17.32
C PRO A 300 -1.02 -30.63 18.23
N GLY A 301 -0.54 -31.87 18.44
CA GLY A 301 -1.14 -32.84 19.37
C GLY A 301 -2.51 -33.41 18.98
N ALA A 302 -3.26 -32.79 18.06
CA ALA A 302 -4.55 -33.27 17.59
C ALA A 302 -4.38 -34.44 16.62
N GLY A 303 -4.57 -35.67 17.12
CA GLY A 303 -4.38 -36.90 16.33
C GLY A 303 -5.29 -37.02 15.11
N ASP A 304 -6.48 -36.41 15.15
CA ASP A 304 -7.42 -36.25 14.02
C ASP A 304 -6.88 -35.33 12.89
N ARG A 305 -5.84 -34.55 13.20
CA ARG A 305 -5.04 -33.73 12.27
C ARG A 305 -3.60 -34.23 12.13
N GLY A 306 -3.28 -35.42 12.66
CA GLY A 306 -1.95 -36.04 12.58
C GLY A 306 -0.94 -35.55 13.63
N GLY A 307 -1.36 -34.71 14.58
CA GLY A 307 -0.56 -34.25 15.71
C GLY A 307 -0.27 -35.34 16.74
N LYS A 308 0.79 -35.14 17.54
CA LYS A 308 1.35 -36.09 18.51
C LYS A 308 1.53 -35.42 19.88
N PRO A 309 1.40 -36.13 21.02
CA PRO A 309 1.47 -35.52 22.36
C PRO A 309 2.78 -34.76 22.66
N GLU A 310 3.87 -35.06 21.96
CA GLU A 310 5.16 -34.37 22.06
C GLU A 310 5.12 -32.96 21.45
N ASP A 311 4.22 -32.70 20.50
CA ASP A 311 4.11 -31.45 19.74
C ASP A 311 3.93 -30.24 20.65
N THR A 312 3.16 -30.36 21.73
CA THR A 312 2.95 -29.30 22.73
C THR A 312 4.27 -28.73 23.26
N LYS A 313 5.27 -29.58 23.49
CA LYS A 313 6.60 -29.16 23.96
C LYS A 313 7.49 -28.76 22.78
N ASN A 314 7.40 -29.48 21.68
CA ASN A 314 8.21 -29.22 20.49
C ASN A 314 7.87 -27.86 19.84
N TYR A 315 6.62 -27.42 19.88
CA TYR A 315 6.19 -26.13 19.32
C TYR A 315 6.78 -24.95 20.11
N VAL A 316 6.85 -25.05 21.44
CA VAL A 316 7.61 -24.08 22.28
C VAL A 316 9.08 -24.02 21.84
N LEU A 317 9.70 -25.19 21.60
CA LEU A 317 11.08 -25.24 21.10
C LEU A 317 11.24 -24.67 19.69
N LEU A 318 10.24 -24.81 18.82
CA LEU A 318 10.20 -24.20 17.49
C LEU A 318 10.14 -22.68 17.58
N LEU A 319 9.14 -22.11 18.28
CA LEU A 319 9.01 -20.67 18.46
C LEU A 319 10.26 -20.07 19.11
N LYS A 320 10.80 -20.72 20.15
CA LYS A 320 12.10 -20.37 20.74
C LYS A 320 13.23 -20.34 19.72
N THR A 321 13.38 -21.41 18.93
CA THR A 321 14.48 -21.51 17.94
C THR A 321 14.34 -20.45 16.84
N VAL A 322 13.11 -20.12 16.44
CA VAL A 322 12.83 -19.03 15.48
C VAL A 322 13.20 -17.68 16.10
N LYS A 323 12.71 -17.37 17.31
CA LYS A 323 13.03 -16.11 18.02
C LYS A 323 14.53 -15.90 18.25
N GLU A 324 15.23 -16.92 18.76
CA GLU A 324 16.69 -16.89 18.93
C GLU A 324 17.44 -16.70 17.59
N THR A 325 16.86 -17.14 16.47
CA THR A 325 17.42 -16.92 15.13
C THR A 325 17.13 -15.53 14.59
N PHE A 326 15.96 -14.95 14.91
CA PHE A 326 15.61 -13.57 14.54
C PHE A 326 16.52 -12.58 15.28
N ASP A 327 16.67 -12.74 16.59
CA ASP A 327 17.54 -11.90 17.43
C ASP A 327 19.01 -12.01 16.99
N ALA A 328 19.50 -13.23 16.71
CA ALA A 328 20.84 -13.45 16.17
C ALA A 328 21.02 -12.91 14.73
N SER A 329 19.94 -12.68 13.99
CA SER A 329 20.00 -12.08 12.65
C SER A 329 20.24 -10.56 12.67
N GLY A 330 20.04 -9.89 13.81
CA GLY A 330 20.13 -8.44 13.92
C GLY A 330 18.99 -7.67 13.23
N ASN A 331 17.87 -8.33 12.92
CA ASN A 331 16.66 -7.71 12.34
C ASN A 331 15.53 -7.78 13.37
N ASN A 332 14.73 -6.72 13.46
CA ASN A 332 13.56 -6.68 14.35
C ASN A 332 12.34 -7.31 13.67
N PHE A 333 12.40 -8.62 13.43
CA PHE A 333 11.28 -9.40 12.89
C PHE A 333 10.30 -9.79 13.99
N GLY A 334 9.00 -9.64 13.73
CA GLY A 334 7.93 -10.12 14.60
C GLY A 334 7.68 -11.62 14.45
N LEU A 335 7.18 -12.25 15.51
CA LEU A 335 6.82 -13.66 15.57
C LEU A 335 5.47 -13.83 16.25
N THR A 336 4.51 -14.43 15.58
CA THR A 336 3.19 -14.77 16.14
C THR A 336 2.85 -16.23 15.93
N PHE A 337 1.77 -16.67 16.57
CA PHE A 337 1.13 -17.94 16.25
C PHE A 337 -0.39 -17.79 16.37
N THR A 338 -1.10 -18.57 15.56
CA THR A 338 -2.57 -18.62 15.60
C THR A 338 -3.02 -19.79 16.48
N ALA A 339 -4.03 -19.52 17.32
CA ALA A 339 -4.56 -20.46 18.30
C ALA A 339 -6.09 -20.64 18.12
N PRO A 340 -6.61 -21.87 18.28
CA PRO A 340 -8.04 -22.14 18.19
C PRO A 340 -8.80 -21.66 19.43
N SER A 341 -10.07 -21.27 19.26
CA SER A 341 -10.98 -21.01 20.38
C SER A 341 -11.50 -22.29 21.06
N SER A 342 -11.56 -23.41 20.33
CA SER A 342 -12.02 -24.70 20.87
C SER A 342 -11.01 -25.34 21.81
N TYR A 343 -11.43 -25.62 23.05
CA TYR A 343 -10.64 -26.30 24.08
C TYR A 343 -10.03 -27.64 23.61
N TRP A 344 -10.74 -28.39 22.75
CA TRP A 344 -10.29 -29.70 22.27
C TRP A 344 -8.95 -29.65 21.51
N TYR A 345 -8.72 -28.53 20.82
CA TYR A 345 -7.46 -28.24 20.13
C TYR A 345 -6.54 -27.36 20.98
N LEU A 346 -7.08 -26.34 21.67
CA LEU A 346 -6.31 -25.37 22.45
C LEU A 346 -5.49 -26.03 23.60
N ARG A 347 -6.00 -27.11 24.20
CA ARG A 347 -5.28 -27.88 25.24
C ARG A 347 -3.88 -28.38 24.84
N TRP A 348 -3.58 -28.44 23.55
CA TRP A 348 -2.27 -28.87 23.02
C TRP A 348 -1.26 -27.72 22.86
N PHE A 349 -1.67 -26.48 23.16
CA PHE A 349 -0.82 -25.30 23.12
C PHE A 349 -0.35 -24.97 24.54
N ASP A 350 0.97 -25.00 24.78
CA ASP A 350 1.58 -24.45 26.01
C ASP A 350 1.63 -22.92 25.91
N LEU A 351 0.44 -22.29 25.88
CA LEU A 351 0.28 -20.84 25.69
C LEU A 351 1.24 -20.02 26.57
N PRO A 352 1.40 -20.31 27.87
CA PRO A 352 2.25 -19.50 28.75
C PRO A 352 3.73 -19.63 28.41
N SER A 353 4.18 -20.73 27.78
CA SER A 353 5.58 -20.89 27.33
C SER A 353 5.79 -20.47 25.87
N MET A 354 4.78 -20.57 25.02
CA MET A 354 4.80 -20.08 23.64
C MET A 354 4.85 -18.54 23.60
N ILE A 355 4.04 -17.85 24.42
CA ILE A 355 3.95 -16.38 24.46
C ILE A 355 5.18 -15.70 25.07
N LYS A 356 6.16 -16.47 25.55
CA LYS A 356 7.50 -15.97 25.94
C LYS A 356 8.41 -15.70 24.72
N TYR A 357 8.04 -16.20 23.54
CA TYR A 357 8.83 -16.13 22.31
C TYR A 357 8.11 -15.42 21.16
N ALA A 358 6.78 -15.45 21.14
CA ALA A 358 5.93 -14.66 20.25
C ALA A 358 5.56 -13.29 20.85
N ASP A 359 5.25 -12.31 20.00
CA ASP A 359 4.85 -10.96 20.40
C ASP A 359 3.39 -10.93 20.89
N TRP A 360 2.49 -11.63 20.17
CA TRP A 360 1.09 -11.84 20.55
C TRP A 360 0.54 -13.16 19.97
N ILE A 361 -0.66 -13.54 20.42
CA ILE A 361 -1.43 -14.70 19.94
C ILE A 361 -2.60 -14.19 19.09
N ASN A 362 -2.75 -14.72 17.88
CA ASN A 362 -3.95 -14.53 17.05
C ASN A 362 -4.96 -15.61 17.44
N VAL A 363 -6.19 -15.27 17.85
CA VAL A 363 -7.16 -16.29 18.32
C VAL A 363 -8.36 -16.38 17.39
N MET A 364 -8.61 -17.58 16.87
CA MET A 364 -9.71 -17.88 15.96
C MET A 364 -11.05 -17.96 16.71
N THR A 365 -11.59 -16.80 17.09
CA THR A 365 -12.91 -16.63 17.72
C THR A 365 -14.07 -16.64 16.71
N TYR A 366 -13.93 -17.53 15.73
CA TYR A 366 -14.89 -17.86 14.67
C TYR A 366 -14.86 -19.38 14.47
N ASP A 367 -15.84 -19.92 13.74
CA ASP A 367 -16.01 -21.37 13.53
C ASP A 367 -16.17 -22.20 14.80
N LEU A 368 -16.80 -21.60 15.81
CA LEU A 368 -17.33 -22.31 16.97
C LEU A 368 -18.37 -23.37 16.58
N HIS A 369 -19.09 -23.12 15.48
CA HIS A 369 -20.19 -23.95 14.99
C HIS A 369 -20.17 -24.14 13.49
N GLY A 370 -20.62 -25.31 13.05
CA GLY A 370 -20.65 -25.68 11.64
C GLY A 370 -21.24 -27.06 11.42
N VAL A 371 -21.17 -27.54 10.18
CA VAL A 371 -21.82 -28.81 9.76
C VAL A 371 -21.28 -30.03 10.50
N TRP A 372 -20.04 -29.95 11.02
CA TRP A 372 -19.39 -30.95 11.86
C TRP A 372 -20.08 -31.18 13.21
N ASP A 373 -20.97 -30.29 13.65
CA ASP A 373 -21.69 -30.45 14.91
C ASP A 373 -22.63 -31.66 14.93
N SER A 374 -22.99 -32.21 13.77
CA SER A 374 -23.72 -33.49 13.68
C SER A 374 -22.91 -34.71 14.15
N GLU A 375 -21.59 -34.59 14.27
CA GLU A 375 -20.68 -35.67 14.69
C GLU A 375 -20.21 -35.51 16.15
N ASN A 376 -20.62 -34.44 16.84
CA ASN A 376 -20.23 -34.15 18.21
C ASN A 376 -21.47 -33.98 19.14
N PRO A 377 -21.30 -33.82 20.47
CA PRO A 377 -22.42 -33.76 21.42
C PRO A 377 -23.42 -32.59 21.25
N ILE A 378 -23.13 -31.58 20.43
CA ILE A 378 -24.07 -30.51 20.06
C ILE A 378 -25.19 -31.07 19.17
N GLY A 379 -24.84 -31.99 18.26
CA GLY A 379 -25.75 -32.60 17.30
C GLY A 379 -26.13 -31.66 16.14
N SER A 380 -27.00 -32.15 15.26
CA SER A 380 -27.38 -31.48 14.01
C SER A 380 -28.32 -30.27 14.19
N ILE A 381 -27.91 -29.27 14.96
CA ILE A 381 -28.65 -28.01 15.20
C ILE A 381 -27.88 -26.79 14.69
N VAL A 382 -28.58 -25.82 14.09
CA VAL A 382 -27.96 -24.58 13.62
C VAL A 382 -27.64 -23.65 14.78
N GLN A 383 -26.45 -23.05 14.78
CA GLN A 383 -25.93 -22.18 15.83
C GLN A 383 -25.07 -21.05 15.24
N GLY A 384 -24.74 -20.04 16.05
CA GLY A 384 -23.95 -18.88 15.61
C GLY A 384 -22.45 -19.12 15.71
N HIS A 385 -21.73 -19.25 14.58
CA HIS A 385 -20.30 -19.61 14.59
C HIS A 385 -19.34 -18.58 15.21
N THR A 386 -19.82 -17.37 15.49
CA THR A 386 -19.10 -16.30 16.19
C THR A 386 -19.86 -15.85 17.46
N ASN A 387 -20.57 -16.75 18.14
CA ASN A 387 -21.33 -16.44 19.35
C ASN A 387 -20.45 -15.83 20.46
N LEU A 388 -20.72 -14.59 20.84
CA LEU A 388 -19.98 -13.83 21.85
C LEU A 388 -20.01 -14.46 23.26
N THR A 389 -21.05 -15.21 23.64
CA THR A 389 -21.08 -15.89 24.96
C THR A 389 -20.11 -17.07 25.03
N GLU A 390 -19.89 -17.73 23.89
CA GLU A 390 -18.95 -18.84 23.75
C GLU A 390 -17.53 -18.34 23.49
N ILE A 391 -17.36 -17.27 22.71
CA ILE A 391 -16.10 -16.51 22.58
C ILE A 391 -15.57 -16.08 23.96
N LYS A 392 -16.44 -15.52 24.83
CA LYS A 392 -16.09 -15.20 26.22
C LYS A 392 -15.57 -16.43 26.96
N SER A 393 -16.32 -17.53 26.87
CA SER A 393 -15.98 -18.81 27.52
C SER A 393 -14.68 -19.43 26.98
N ALA A 394 -14.31 -19.15 25.73
CA ALA A 394 -13.04 -19.56 25.12
C ALA A 394 -11.86 -18.69 25.59
N LEU A 395 -11.99 -17.36 25.58
CA LEU A 395 -10.90 -16.46 26.02
C LEU A 395 -10.64 -16.53 27.53
N GLU A 396 -11.64 -16.90 28.35
CA GLU A 396 -11.46 -17.28 29.75
C GLU A 396 -10.39 -18.37 29.96
N LEU A 397 -10.16 -19.26 28.99
CA LEU A 397 -9.12 -20.29 29.06
C LEU A 397 -7.70 -19.71 29.02
N PHE A 398 -7.51 -18.54 28.39
CA PHE A 398 -6.23 -17.84 28.31
C PHE A 398 -5.90 -17.16 29.66
N TRP A 399 -6.90 -16.57 30.32
CA TRP A 399 -6.74 -15.93 31.62
C TRP A 399 -6.43 -16.94 32.73
N ARG A 400 -7.02 -18.14 32.65
CA ARG A 400 -6.76 -19.27 33.56
C ARG A 400 -5.34 -19.84 33.49
N VAL A 401 -4.53 -19.40 32.53
CA VAL A 401 -3.11 -19.77 32.40
C VAL A 401 -2.20 -18.54 32.31
N ASP A 402 -2.62 -17.41 32.90
CA ASP A 402 -1.83 -16.18 33.04
C ASP A 402 -1.36 -15.52 31.74
N VAL A 403 -2.04 -15.75 30.60
CA VAL A 403 -1.77 -14.98 29.37
C VAL A 403 -2.29 -13.54 29.53
N PRO A 404 -1.49 -12.48 29.28
CA PRO A 404 -1.96 -11.11 29.38
C PRO A 404 -2.98 -10.75 28.27
N PRO A 405 -4.13 -10.10 28.58
CA PRO A 405 -5.12 -9.69 27.58
C PRO A 405 -4.55 -8.84 26.42
N ALA A 406 -3.60 -7.95 26.72
CA ALA A 406 -2.93 -7.13 25.70
C ALA A 406 -2.06 -7.93 24.70
N GLN A 407 -1.80 -9.22 24.96
CA GLN A 407 -1.12 -10.13 24.04
C GLN A 407 -2.08 -11.09 23.31
N VAL A 408 -3.40 -10.94 23.47
CA VAL A 408 -4.43 -11.69 22.73
C VAL A 408 -5.06 -10.80 21.68
N VAL A 409 -5.09 -11.26 20.42
CA VAL A 409 -5.72 -10.57 19.28
C VAL A 409 -7.01 -11.31 18.91
N PHE A 410 -8.11 -10.56 18.84
CA PHE A 410 -9.48 -11.06 18.72
C PHE A 410 -9.89 -11.35 17.26
N GLY A 411 -10.31 -12.57 16.96
CA GLY A 411 -10.68 -12.99 15.61
C GLY A 411 -12.09 -12.62 15.18
N VAL A 412 -12.20 -12.00 14.00
CA VAL A 412 -13.45 -11.58 13.35
C VAL A 412 -13.57 -12.25 11.99
N GLY A 413 -14.67 -12.97 11.76
CA GLY A 413 -14.96 -13.60 10.47
C GLY A 413 -15.67 -12.65 9.51
N PHE A 414 -15.14 -12.46 8.29
CA PHE A 414 -15.80 -11.75 7.18
C PHE A 414 -16.52 -12.74 6.25
N TYR A 415 -17.20 -13.70 6.87
CA TYR A 415 -18.01 -14.74 6.26
C TYR A 415 -19.06 -15.20 7.27
N GLY A 416 -19.93 -16.11 6.87
CA GLY A 416 -20.92 -16.73 7.74
C GLY A 416 -20.99 -18.24 7.53
N ARG A 417 -21.17 -19.00 8.63
CA ARG A 417 -21.43 -20.45 8.55
C ARG A 417 -22.92 -20.72 8.35
N ALA A 418 -23.19 -21.64 7.43
CA ALA A 418 -24.50 -21.82 6.82
C ALA A 418 -24.90 -23.31 6.73
N PHE A 419 -26.21 -23.55 6.72
CA PHE A 419 -26.80 -24.87 6.90
C PHE A 419 -28.05 -25.03 6.03
N THR A 420 -28.40 -26.26 5.68
CA THR A 420 -29.72 -26.61 5.14
C THR A 420 -30.59 -27.12 6.28
N LEU A 421 -31.71 -26.43 6.56
CA LEU A 421 -32.66 -26.80 7.61
C LEU A 421 -33.42 -28.09 7.26
N SER A 422 -33.52 -29.00 8.24
CA SER A 422 -34.40 -30.18 8.20
C SER A 422 -35.87 -29.81 8.37
N ASP A 423 -36.15 -28.76 9.16
CA ASP A 423 -37.49 -28.18 9.33
C ASP A 423 -37.46 -26.70 8.91
N PRO A 424 -37.94 -26.35 7.70
CA PRO A 424 -38.00 -24.96 7.23
C PRO A 424 -38.93 -24.04 8.03
N SER A 425 -39.77 -24.58 8.92
CA SER A 425 -40.59 -23.77 9.84
C SER A 425 -39.80 -23.30 11.07
N CYS A 426 -38.73 -24.01 11.43
CA CYS A 426 -37.84 -23.69 12.54
C CYS A 426 -36.65 -22.85 12.04
N LYS A 427 -36.59 -21.56 12.42
CA LYS A 427 -35.69 -20.56 11.79
C LYS A 427 -34.65 -19.91 12.70
N LYS A 428 -34.51 -20.38 13.94
CA LYS A 428 -33.66 -19.79 15.00
C LYS A 428 -32.47 -20.72 15.34
N PRO A 429 -31.46 -20.24 16.09
CA PRO A 429 -30.52 -21.11 16.77
C PRO A 429 -31.21 -22.25 17.54
N GLY A 430 -30.63 -23.45 17.50
CA GLY A 430 -31.21 -24.69 18.03
C GLY A 430 -32.19 -25.42 17.10
N CYS A 431 -32.43 -24.94 15.87
CA CYS A 431 -33.27 -25.63 14.88
C CYS A 431 -32.49 -26.70 14.10
N PRO A 432 -33.11 -27.83 13.71
CA PRO A 432 -32.37 -28.96 13.15
C PRO A 432 -31.91 -28.72 11.70
N PHE A 433 -30.69 -29.13 11.36
CA PHE A 433 -30.15 -29.16 9.99
C PHE A 433 -30.09 -30.59 9.41
N SER A 434 -30.01 -30.67 8.08
CA SER A 434 -29.79 -31.91 7.32
C SER A 434 -28.41 -31.99 6.68
N GLY A 435 -27.67 -30.87 6.67
CA GLY A 435 -26.28 -30.78 6.22
C GLY A 435 -25.88 -29.33 5.94
N ALA A 436 -24.80 -29.17 5.18
CA ALA A 436 -24.33 -27.90 4.65
C ALA A 436 -25.42 -27.11 3.90
N SER A 437 -25.29 -25.78 3.86
CA SER A 437 -25.95 -25.00 2.81
C SER A 437 -25.40 -25.40 1.44
N LYS A 438 -26.15 -25.05 0.39
CA LYS A 438 -25.60 -24.89 -0.96
C LYS A 438 -24.38 -23.97 -0.91
N ALA A 439 -23.38 -24.25 -1.74
CA ALA A 439 -22.21 -23.41 -1.88
C ALA A 439 -22.56 -22.00 -2.37
N GLY A 440 -21.81 -21.00 -1.93
CA GLY A 440 -21.88 -19.66 -2.50
C GLY A 440 -21.36 -19.63 -3.95
N PRO A 441 -21.89 -18.74 -4.81
CA PRO A 441 -21.53 -18.68 -6.23
C PRO A 441 -20.07 -18.28 -6.51
N CYS A 442 -19.30 -17.87 -5.50
CA CYS A 442 -17.89 -17.53 -5.63
C CYS A 442 -16.99 -18.10 -4.52
N SER A 443 -17.49 -18.23 -3.28
CA SER A 443 -16.80 -19.03 -2.26
C SER A 443 -16.64 -20.49 -2.70
N ASP A 444 -17.63 -21.02 -3.44
CA ASP A 444 -17.69 -22.39 -3.96
C ASP A 444 -17.53 -23.45 -2.87
N THR A 445 -17.93 -23.11 -1.64
CA THR A 445 -17.76 -23.91 -0.43
C THR A 445 -19.12 -24.16 0.21
N GLY A 446 -19.53 -25.43 0.34
CA GLY A 446 -20.79 -25.79 1.01
C GLY A 446 -20.75 -25.44 2.51
N GLY A 447 -21.81 -24.84 3.03
CA GLY A 447 -21.93 -24.49 4.44
C GLY A 447 -21.18 -23.23 4.88
N MET A 448 -20.76 -22.41 3.92
CA MET A 448 -20.13 -21.11 4.15
C MET A 448 -20.60 -20.12 3.06
N LEU A 449 -20.71 -18.84 3.39
CA LEU A 449 -20.83 -17.74 2.43
C LEU A 449 -19.87 -16.63 2.84
N ALA A 450 -19.13 -16.06 1.88
CA ALA A 450 -18.30 -14.87 2.12
C ALA A 450 -19.19 -13.63 2.34
N TYR A 451 -18.72 -12.61 3.06
CA TYR A 451 -19.55 -11.45 3.41
C TYR A 451 -20.16 -10.74 2.19
N TYR A 452 -19.43 -10.63 1.07
CA TYR A 452 -19.97 -10.11 -0.20
C TYR A 452 -21.15 -10.95 -0.75
N GLU A 453 -21.15 -12.27 -0.56
CA GLU A 453 -22.24 -13.17 -0.96
C GLU A 453 -23.46 -12.97 -0.04
N ILE A 454 -23.23 -12.81 1.26
CA ILE A 454 -24.27 -12.56 2.27
C ILE A 454 -24.98 -11.23 1.97
N MET A 455 -24.22 -10.17 1.71
CA MET A 455 -24.76 -8.88 1.29
C MET A 455 -25.55 -8.99 -0.01
N SER A 456 -25.08 -9.79 -0.98
CA SER A 456 -25.81 -10.07 -2.22
C SER A 456 -27.14 -10.81 -1.99
N VAL A 457 -27.17 -11.75 -1.05
CA VAL A 457 -28.39 -12.48 -0.67
C VAL A 457 -29.42 -11.55 -0.02
N LEU A 458 -29.00 -10.75 0.96
CA LEU A 458 -29.88 -9.78 1.65
C LEU A 458 -30.43 -8.70 0.71
N GLN A 459 -29.61 -8.22 -0.24
CA GLN A 459 -30.01 -7.27 -1.29
C GLN A 459 -30.96 -7.86 -2.35
N GLY A 460 -31.34 -9.14 -2.24
CA GLY A 460 -32.37 -9.74 -3.09
C GLY A 460 -31.87 -10.28 -4.44
N LYS A 461 -30.56 -10.44 -4.66
CA LYS A 461 -29.98 -10.66 -5.99
C LYS A 461 -30.02 -12.10 -6.53
N SER A 462 -30.38 -13.11 -5.73
CA SER A 462 -30.39 -14.52 -6.16
C SER A 462 -31.80 -15.12 -6.22
N GLY A 463 -32.36 -15.26 -7.42
CA GLY A 463 -33.59 -16.05 -7.64
C GLY A 463 -34.88 -15.26 -7.92
N LYS A 464 -35.85 -15.94 -8.53
CA LYS A 464 -36.94 -15.34 -9.34
C LYS A 464 -38.08 -14.68 -8.55
N LYS A 465 -38.00 -14.59 -7.22
CA LYS A 465 -38.95 -13.91 -6.33
C LYS A 465 -38.22 -13.46 -5.06
N ARG A 466 -37.93 -12.17 -4.86
CA ARG A 466 -37.39 -11.69 -3.59
C ARG A 466 -37.99 -10.34 -3.17
N ALA A 467 -38.50 -10.33 -1.95
CA ALA A 467 -38.55 -9.14 -1.11
C ALA A 467 -37.21 -9.02 -0.37
N THR A 468 -36.91 -7.84 0.17
CA THR A 468 -35.74 -7.64 1.04
C THR A 468 -35.81 -8.56 2.26
N ILE A 469 -34.71 -9.28 2.55
CA ILE A 469 -34.61 -10.11 3.74
C ILE A 469 -34.14 -9.23 4.90
N THR A 470 -34.88 -9.19 6.00
CA THR A 470 -34.44 -8.57 7.26
C THR A 470 -33.82 -9.65 8.16
N PRO A 471 -32.55 -9.53 8.56
CA PRO A 471 -31.94 -10.45 9.52
C PRO A 471 -32.60 -10.37 10.90
N THR A 472 -32.59 -11.48 11.63
CA THR A 472 -32.79 -11.48 13.07
C THR A 472 -31.44 -11.21 13.74
N HIS A 473 -31.38 -10.17 14.55
CA HIS A 473 -30.21 -9.82 15.34
C HIS A 473 -30.31 -10.44 16.74
N ASP A 474 -29.43 -11.39 17.07
CA ASP A 474 -29.28 -11.92 18.41
C ASP A 474 -28.35 -11.00 19.23
N LYS A 475 -28.93 -10.35 20.25
CA LYS A 475 -28.23 -9.37 21.09
C LYS A 475 -27.38 -10.00 22.18
N GLU A 476 -27.63 -11.26 22.54
CA GLU A 476 -26.92 -11.95 23.62
C GLU A 476 -25.71 -12.68 23.04
N ALA A 477 -25.91 -13.37 21.92
CA ALA A 477 -24.85 -13.98 21.14
C ALA A 477 -24.06 -12.99 20.26
N ALA A 478 -24.54 -11.75 20.09
CA ALA A 478 -23.97 -10.74 19.20
C ALA A 478 -23.68 -11.30 17.79
N VAL A 479 -24.70 -11.90 17.17
CA VAL A 479 -24.66 -12.43 15.79
C VAL A 479 -25.95 -12.06 15.05
N ASN A 480 -25.88 -11.97 13.73
CA ASN A 480 -27.06 -11.86 12.88
C ASN A 480 -27.34 -13.21 12.22
N TYR A 481 -28.61 -13.57 12.04
CA TYR A 481 -28.99 -14.77 11.30
C TYR A 481 -30.25 -14.58 10.46
N PHE A 482 -30.40 -15.36 9.39
CA PHE A 482 -31.60 -15.36 8.56
C PHE A 482 -31.78 -16.67 7.78
N THR A 483 -32.98 -16.87 7.23
CA THR A 483 -33.25 -17.92 6.24
C THR A 483 -33.41 -17.37 4.82
N PHE A 484 -32.89 -18.08 3.84
CA PHE A 484 -33.03 -17.80 2.40
C PHE A 484 -33.34 -19.08 1.62
N ASP A 485 -33.73 -18.94 0.35
CA ASP A 485 -33.98 -20.02 -0.62
C ASP A 485 -34.73 -21.24 -0.01
N ASP A 486 -35.89 -20.89 0.57
CA ASP A 486 -36.86 -21.72 1.31
C ASP A 486 -36.36 -22.39 2.60
N ASN A 487 -35.19 -23.06 2.58
CA ASN A 487 -34.68 -23.83 3.72
C ASN A 487 -33.19 -23.63 4.06
N GLN A 488 -32.51 -22.67 3.44
CA GLN A 488 -31.13 -22.34 3.80
C GLN A 488 -31.13 -21.42 5.03
N TRP A 489 -30.20 -21.60 5.95
CA TRP A 489 -30.00 -20.76 7.14
C TRP A 489 -28.53 -20.35 7.24
N ILE A 490 -28.25 -19.16 7.77
CA ILE A 490 -26.89 -18.66 7.97
C ILE A 490 -26.80 -17.78 9.21
N SER A 491 -25.68 -17.87 9.92
CA SER A 491 -25.22 -16.90 10.92
C SER A 491 -24.02 -16.12 10.39
N TYR A 492 -23.94 -14.83 10.70
CA TYR A 492 -22.88 -13.94 10.21
C TYR A 492 -22.77 -12.66 11.06
N ASP A 493 -21.74 -11.86 10.81
CA ASP A 493 -21.50 -10.57 11.46
C ASP A 493 -21.69 -9.35 10.54
N ASP A 494 -22.11 -8.22 11.12
CA ASP A 494 -22.22 -6.92 10.46
C ASP A 494 -21.73 -5.77 11.37
N LYS A 495 -21.86 -4.52 10.94
CA LYS A 495 -21.51 -3.32 11.73
C LYS A 495 -22.08 -3.33 13.16
N THR A 496 -23.26 -3.90 13.37
CA THR A 496 -23.93 -3.95 14.68
C THR A 496 -23.21 -4.92 15.61
N THR A 497 -22.90 -6.11 15.12
CA THR A 497 -22.30 -7.19 15.92
C THR A 497 -20.78 -7.05 16.03
N PHE A 498 -20.09 -6.56 15.00
CA PHE A 498 -18.70 -6.11 15.08
C PHE A 498 -18.53 -5.09 16.20
N LYS A 499 -19.43 -4.08 16.29
CA LYS A 499 -19.38 -3.11 17.38
C LYS A 499 -19.58 -3.77 18.75
N GLN A 500 -20.56 -4.64 18.93
CA GLN A 500 -20.77 -5.34 20.22
C GLN A 500 -19.55 -6.16 20.66
N LYS A 501 -18.90 -6.85 19.70
CA LYS A 501 -17.70 -7.65 19.93
C LYS A 501 -16.47 -6.80 20.24
N ILE A 502 -16.28 -5.69 19.53
CA ILE A 502 -15.18 -4.75 19.77
C ILE A 502 -15.39 -3.94 21.05
N ASP A 503 -16.62 -3.55 21.40
CA ASP A 503 -16.94 -2.92 22.69
C ASP A 503 -16.52 -3.85 23.84
N TRP A 504 -16.90 -5.13 23.79
CA TRP A 504 -16.45 -6.12 24.78
C TRP A 504 -14.92 -6.36 24.75
N ALA A 505 -14.30 -6.42 23.57
CA ALA A 505 -12.85 -6.58 23.46
C ALA A 505 -12.08 -5.38 24.08
N ASN A 506 -12.64 -4.17 23.97
CA ASN A 506 -12.14 -2.98 24.66
C ASN A 506 -12.37 -3.08 26.17
N ASP A 507 -13.57 -3.50 26.61
CA ASP A 507 -13.90 -3.68 28.04
C ASP A 507 -12.95 -4.66 28.74
N ILE A 508 -12.38 -5.64 28.03
CA ILE A 508 -11.38 -6.61 28.53
C ILE A 508 -9.93 -6.12 28.40
N GLY A 509 -9.63 -5.24 27.44
CA GLY A 509 -8.28 -4.77 27.14
C GLY A 509 -7.49 -5.66 26.18
N LEU A 510 -8.14 -6.22 25.16
CA LEU A 510 -7.48 -7.08 24.16
C LEU A 510 -6.47 -6.31 23.30
N GLY A 511 -5.43 -7.00 22.85
CA GLY A 511 -4.29 -6.43 22.12
C GLY A 511 -4.55 -6.02 20.67
N GLY A 512 -5.73 -6.29 20.12
CA GLY A 512 -6.09 -5.98 18.73
C GLY A 512 -7.19 -6.89 18.18
N ALA A 513 -7.52 -6.72 16.91
CA ALA A 513 -8.39 -7.61 16.16
C ALA A 513 -7.67 -8.20 14.93
N LEU A 514 -7.95 -9.46 14.59
CA LEU A 514 -7.65 -10.04 13.28
C LEU A 514 -8.94 -10.27 12.48
N ILE A 515 -8.81 -10.22 11.17
CA ILE A 515 -9.90 -10.40 10.20
C ILE A 515 -9.57 -11.63 9.36
N TRP A 516 -10.41 -12.66 9.43
CA TRP A 516 -10.40 -13.80 8.50
C TRP A 516 -11.58 -13.69 7.52
N ALA A 517 -11.39 -13.28 6.26
CA ALA A 517 -10.20 -12.66 5.69
C ALA A 517 -10.59 -11.32 5.05
N SER A 518 -9.64 -10.38 4.92
CA SER A 518 -9.91 -9.02 4.44
C SER A 518 -10.32 -8.97 2.96
N ASP A 519 -10.07 -10.04 2.21
CA ASP A 519 -10.52 -10.24 0.82
C ASP A 519 -11.95 -10.82 0.70
N LEU A 520 -12.67 -11.08 1.81
CA LEU A 520 -14.05 -11.57 1.80
C LEU A 520 -15.12 -10.48 2.02
N ASP A 521 -14.70 -9.22 2.21
CA ASP A 521 -15.58 -8.04 2.29
C ASP A 521 -16.26 -7.72 0.94
N ASP A 522 -17.25 -6.83 0.90
CA ASP A 522 -17.84 -6.34 -0.34
C ASP A 522 -17.00 -5.27 -1.06
N ASP A 523 -17.33 -5.01 -2.32
CA ASP A 523 -16.64 -4.03 -3.19
C ASP A 523 -16.74 -2.56 -2.68
N LYS A 524 -17.37 -2.32 -1.53
CA LYS A 524 -17.49 -1.02 -0.84
C LYS A 524 -16.75 -1.00 0.49
N TYR A 525 -16.03 -2.07 0.83
CA TYR A 525 -15.38 -2.30 2.12
C TYR A 525 -16.33 -2.12 3.31
N SER A 526 -17.58 -2.61 3.20
CA SER A 526 -18.61 -2.33 4.19
C SER A 526 -18.47 -3.12 5.50
N ALA A 527 -17.80 -4.28 5.49
CA ALA A 527 -17.39 -4.99 6.71
C ALA A 527 -16.23 -4.28 7.41
N HIS A 528 -15.17 -3.85 6.69
CA HIS A 528 -14.09 -3.04 7.30
C HIS A 528 -14.65 -1.73 7.87
N THR A 529 -15.47 -1.00 7.10
CA THR A 529 -16.17 0.24 7.54
C THR A 529 -17.12 -0.02 8.73
N GLY A 530 -17.69 -1.23 8.80
CA GLY A 530 -18.48 -1.69 9.94
C GLY A 530 -17.64 -1.91 11.18
N LEU A 531 -16.50 -2.59 11.04
CA LEU A 531 -15.57 -2.94 12.10
C LEU A 531 -14.85 -1.70 12.67
N VAL A 532 -14.19 -0.89 11.82
CA VAL A 532 -13.44 0.31 12.27
C VAL A 532 -14.33 1.51 12.59
N GLY A 533 -15.65 1.39 12.42
CA GLY A 533 -16.65 2.42 12.77
C GLY A 533 -16.65 3.69 11.91
N ARG A 534 -15.57 3.94 11.15
CA ARG A 534 -15.34 5.08 10.26
C ARG A 534 -15.36 4.67 8.79
N ASN A 535 -15.57 5.64 7.89
CA ASN A 535 -15.34 5.42 6.46
C ASN A 535 -13.89 5.02 6.21
N VAL A 536 -13.70 4.05 5.32
CA VAL A 536 -12.39 3.55 4.89
C VAL A 536 -12.09 4.10 3.50
N ILE A 537 -10.94 4.74 3.31
CA ILE A 537 -10.51 5.21 1.99
C ILE A 537 -9.83 4.07 1.22
N SER A 538 -10.02 4.05 -0.09
CA SER A 538 -9.47 2.99 -0.93
C SER A 538 -7.95 3.07 -1.06
N THR A 539 -7.34 1.93 -1.30
CA THR A 539 -5.89 1.77 -1.52
C THR A 539 -5.41 2.37 -2.85
N SER A 540 -6.32 2.86 -3.70
CA SER A 540 -5.98 3.82 -4.76
C SER A 540 -5.78 5.23 -4.19
N THR A 541 -6.76 5.75 -3.44
CA THR A 541 -6.69 7.08 -2.82
C THR A 541 -5.54 7.22 -1.82
N LEU A 542 -5.15 6.16 -1.09
CA LEU A 542 -3.94 6.19 -0.24
C LEU A 542 -2.65 6.45 -1.04
N LYS A 543 -2.50 5.86 -2.24
CA LYS A 543 -1.33 6.09 -3.11
C LYS A 543 -1.25 7.56 -3.51
N ASP A 544 -2.39 8.13 -3.89
CA ASP A 544 -2.50 9.52 -4.30
C ASP A 544 -2.24 10.49 -3.13
N ILE A 545 -2.68 10.15 -1.91
CA ILE A 545 -2.40 10.93 -0.69
C ILE A 545 -0.92 10.88 -0.31
N ASN A 546 -0.31 9.70 -0.22
CA ASN A 546 1.11 9.60 0.14
C ASN A 546 2.04 10.20 -0.93
N LYS A 547 1.60 10.23 -2.20
CA LYS A 547 2.29 11.01 -3.24
C LYS A 547 2.06 12.54 -3.12
N ALA A 548 0.97 12.99 -2.50
CA ALA A 548 0.66 14.41 -2.31
C ALA A 548 1.23 15.01 -1.00
N VAL A 549 1.53 14.18 0.01
CA VAL A 549 2.03 14.60 1.33
C VAL A 549 3.55 14.84 1.38
N SER A 550 4.30 14.40 0.36
CA SER A 550 5.76 14.47 0.25
C SER A 550 6.35 15.88 -0.01
N ASN A 551 5.64 16.94 0.37
CA ASN A 551 6.01 18.35 0.16
C ASN A 551 5.20 19.25 1.15
N PRO A 552 5.69 20.38 1.71
CA PRO A 552 7.03 21.00 1.66
C PRO A 552 7.72 21.13 3.05
N LYS A 553 7.16 20.59 4.14
CA LYS A 553 7.69 20.81 5.50
C LYS A 553 9.06 20.16 5.75
N THR A 554 9.36 19.07 5.06
CA THR A 554 10.61 18.30 5.15
C THR A 554 11.86 19.13 4.88
N VAL A 555 11.78 20.15 4.02
CA VAL A 555 12.90 21.02 3.62
C VAL A 555 13.65 21.65 4.82
N VAL A 556 12.97 21.90 5.94
CA VAL A 556 13.59 22.44 7.17
C VAL A 556 14.28 21.35 8.00
N GLU A 557 13.78 20.11 7.96
CA GLU A 557 14.29 18.98 8.74
C GLU A 557 15.37 18.18 8.01
N ASP A 558 15.36 18.17 6.67
CA ASP A 558 16.41 17.58 5.82
C ASP A 558 17.73 18.31 5.98
N LEU A 559 17.71 19.65 6.02
CA LEU A 559 18.90 20.48 6.24
C LEU A 559 19.69 20.07 7.50
N SER A 560 18.99 19.69 8.58
CA SER A 560 19.61 19.23 9.84
C SER A 560 20.27 17.84 9.76
N ALA A 561 19.98 17.05 8.72
CA ALA A 561 20.65 15.79 8.45
C ALA A 561 21.96 16.01 7.68
N PHE A 562 21.93 16.84 6.62
CA PHE A 562 23.07 17.05 5.73
C PHE A 562 24.16 17.97 6.31
N ASN A 563 23.82 18.90 7.21
CA ASN A 563 24.82 19.73 7.91
C ASN A 563 25.35 19.11 9.23
N GLY A 564 24.98 17.85 9.51
CA GLY A 564 25.45 17.10 10.66
C GLY A 564 24.92 17.55 12.02
N GLN A 565 23.85 18.36 12.11
CA GLN A 565 23.20 18.68 13.39
C GLN A 565 22.63 17.44 14.11
N LYS A 566 22.16 16.45 13.36
CA LYS A 566 21.72 15.15 13.89
C LYS A 566 22.88 14.22 14.28
N CYS A 567 24.15 14.61 14.08
CA CYS A 567 25.30 13.81 14.50
C CYS A 567 25.60 13.96 16.00
N PHE A 568 26.15 12.92 16.63
CA PHE A 568 26.53 12.94 18.04
C PHE A 568 27.82 12.17 18.30
N LYS A 569 28.55 12.54 19.36
CA LYS A 569 29.67 11.74 19.88
C LYS A 569 29.16 10.76 20.93
N TYR A 570 29.48 9.48 20.79
CA TYR A 570 29.10 8.44 21.74
C TYR A 570 29.64 8.76 23.14
N SER A 571 28.74 8.76 24.14
CA SER A 571 29.06 9.18 25.51
C SER A 571 29.61 8.05 26.39
N GLY A 572 29.32 6.79 26.04
CA GLY A 572 29.54 5.59 26.86
C GLY A 572 31.00 5.18 27.08
N LYS A 573 31.22 3.89 27.37
CA LYS A 573 32.56 3.31 27.49
C LYS A 573 33.27 3.29 26.13
N CYS A 574 34.60 3.23 26.12
CA CYS A 574 35.34 3.11 24.87
C CYS A 574 35.07 1.76 24.20
N VAL A 575 35.05 1.78 22.87
CA VAL A 575 34.67 0.69 21.97
C VAL A 575 35.92 0.30 21.18
N ASP A 576 36.13 -1.00 20.92
CA ASP A 576 37.20 -1.43 20.01
C ASP A 576 36.83 -1.03 18.58
N LEU A 577 37.70 -0.24 17.95
CA LEU A 577 37.44 0.36 16.63
C LEU A 577 37.69 -0.63 15.48
N ASN A 578 38.21 -1.83 15.78
CA ASN A 578 38.26 -2.94 14.82
C ASN A 578 36.94 -3.74 14.78
N ASP A 579 36.08 -3.58 15.78
CA ASP A 579 34.80 -4.29 15.87
C ASP A 579 33.66 -3.45 15.27
N ASN A 580 33.38 -3.70 13.99
CA ASN A 580 32.26 -3.09 13.26
C ASN A 580 30.90 -3.32 13.93
N GLN A 581 30.70 -4.43 14.66
CA GLN A 581 29.44 -4.71 15.34
C GLN A 581 29.32 -3.91 16.64
N ALA A 582 30.39 -3.79 17.43
CA ALA A 582 30.43 -2.94 18.61
C ALA A 582 30.33 -1.44 18.25
N MET A 583 30.98 -1.01 17.16
CA MET A 583 30.86 0.34 16.61
C MET A 583 29.42 0.64 16.13
N SER A 584 28.81 -0.26 15.36
CA SER A 584 27.40 -0.14 14.93
C SER A 584 26.45 -0.07 16.13
N LYS A 585 26.65 -0.94 17.13
CA LYS A 585 25.87 -0.95 18.38
C LYS A 585 26.03 0.32 19.22
N ALA A 586 27.16 1.02 19.13
CA ALA A 586 27.38 2.30 19.80
C ALA A 586 26.61 3.46 19.15
N CYS A 587 26.37 3.40 17.84
CA CYS A 587 25.57 4.40 17.11
C CYS A 587 24.07 4.09 17.09
N GLY A 588 23.69 2.81 17.06
CA GLY A 588 22.30 2.37 16.99
C GLY A 588 21.72 2.38 15.57
N SER A 589 20.53 1.80 15.41
CA SER A 589 19.85 1.65 14.13
C SER A 589 19.55 3.01 13.48
N GLY A 590 19.87 3.15 12.19
CA GLY A 590 19.70 4.40 11.44
C GLY A 590 20.90 5.36 11.50
N TYR A 591 21.94 5.04 12.27
CA TYR A 591 23.17 5.82 12.36
C TYR A 591 24.40 4.99 11.95
N THR A 592 25.44 5.68 11.47
CA THR A 592 26.73 5.10 11.06
C THR A 592 27.89 5.92 11.61
N VAL A 593 29.08 5.29 11.70
CA VAL A 593 30.29 5.94 12.20
C VAL A 593 30.93 6.82 11.13
N VAL A 594 31.22 8.08 11.49
CA VAL A 594 31.96 9.04 10.66
C VAL A 594 33.31 9.46 11.24
N GLY A 595 33.69 8.94 12.42
CA GLY A 595 34.97 9.20 13.09
C GLY A 595 34.94 8.70 14.54
N TRP A 596 35.94 9.05 15.36
CA TRP A 596 35.98 8.71 16.79
C TRP A 596 36.83 9.69 17.62
N ASP A 597 36.70 9.62 18.94
CA ASP A 597 37.44 10.39 19.94
C ASP A 597 38.15 9.45 20.94
N ASP A 598 39.47 9.58 21.08
CA ASP A 598 40.29 8.76 21.98
C ASP A 598 40.21 9.24 23.45
N ALA A 599 39.51 10.35 23.71
CA ALA A 599 39.43 10.98 25.03
C ALA A 599 38.89 10.05 26.13
N GLY A 600 39.81 9.59 26.99
CA GLY A 600 39.53 8.72 28.12
C GLY A 600 39.74 7.22 27.86
N CYS A 601 40.21 6.83 26.65
CA CYS A 601 40.37 5.42 26.27
C CYS A 601 41.76 4.84 26.58
N GLY A 602 42.75 5.69 26.87
CA GLY A 602 44.10 5.28 27.24
C GLY A 602 44.98 4.84 26.06
N LYS A 603 46.25 4.51 26.31
CA LYS A 603 47.25 4.17 25.27
C LYS A 603 47.86 2.75 25.40
N LYS A 604 47.23 1.82 26.13
CA LYS A 604 47.84 0.50 26.45
C LYS A 604 46.84 -0.67 26.64
N SER A 605 46.23 -1.17 25.56
CA SER A 605 45.97 -2.61 25.33
C SER A 605 45.15 -2.90 24.05
N CYS A 606 44.25 -1.99 23.67
CA CYS A 606 43.39 -2.09 22.48
C CYS A 606 43.40 -0.79 21.66
N HIS A 607 43.00 -0.88 20.40
CA HIS A 607 42.74 0.28 19.53
C HIS A 607 41.30 0.75 19.77
N CYS A 608 41.10 1.42 20.90
CA CYS A 608 39.78 1.73 21.45
C CYS A 608 39.51 3.24 21.47
N GLY A 609 38.30 3.65 21.06
CA GLY A 609 37.85 5.05 21.01
C GLY A 609 36.37 5.20 21.31
N LYS A 610 35.83 6.41 21.20
CA LYS A 610 34.39 6.70 21.26
C LYS A 610 33.87 7.12 19.89
N PRO A 611 33.02 6.33 19.22
CA PRO A 611 32.52 6.66 17.88
C PRO A 611 31.78 8.00 17.79
N ILE A 612 31.88 8.64 16.64
CA ILE A 612 31.06 9.79 16.22
C ILE A 612 30.06 9.27 15.20
N CYS A 613 28.78 9.47 15.48
CA CYS A 613 27.66 8.84 14.81
C CYS A 613 26.84 9.89 14.05
N CYS A 614 26.50 9.62 12.78
CA CYS A 614 25.63 10.46 11.94
C CYS A 614 24.53 9.60 11.29
N PRO A 615 23.38 10.17 10.89
CA PRO A 615 22.33 9.42 10.19
C PRO A 615 22.86 8.73 8.92
N SER A 616 22.59 7.43 8.77
CA SER A 616 23.23 6.60 7.73
C SER A 616 22.93 7.01 6.29
N ASN A 617 21.83 7.74 6.06
CA ASN A 617 21.41 8.27 4.76
C ASN A 617 22.04 9.64 4.42
N ALA A 618 22.61 10.34 5.40
CA ALA A 618 23.16 11.71 5.24
C ALA A 618 24.59 11.84 5.81
N ALA A 619 25.25 10.73 6.13
CA ALA A 619 26.54 10.71 6.80
C ALA A 619 27.66 11.38 5.97
N PRO A 620 28.29 12.48 6.46
CA PRO A 620 29.35 13.16 5.75
C PRO A 620 30.62 12.30 5.63
N LYS A 621 31.40 12.53 4.57
CA LYS A 621 32.61 11.77 4.23
C LYS A 621 33.84 12.68 4.28
N GLY A 622 35.00 12.12 4.64
CA GLY A 622 36.24 12.88 4.75
C GLY A 622 36.29 13.83 5.95
N CYS A 623 35.50 13.56 6.99
CA CYS A 623 35.57 14.32 8.24
C CYS A 623 36.88 14.08 8.99
N ASN A 624 37.41 15.15 9.60
CA ASN A 624 38.70 15.14 10.29
C ASN A 624 38.62 15.92 11.60
N TRP A 625 39.48 15.56 12.56
CA TRP A 625 39.77 16.44 13.68
C TRP A 625 40.67 17.60 13.23
N ARG A 626 40.32 18.82 13.61
CA ARG A 626 41.08 20.05 13.31
C ARG A 626 41.47 20.76 14.60
N GLY A 627 42.66 21.37 14.59
CA GLY A 627 43.05 22.37 15.59
C GLY A 627 44.46 22.25 16.19
N ASP A 628 45.26 21.25 15.84
CA ASP A 628 46.61 21.00 16.38
C ASP A 628 47.73 21.86 15.74
N ASN A 629 47.50 22.42 14.56
CA ASN A 629 48.50 23.19 13.82
C ASN A 629 48.33 24.71 14.00
N THR A 630 48.71 25.25 15.16
CA THR A 630 48.71 26.70 15.49
C THR A 630 49.88 27.49 14.87
N GLY A 631 50.59 26.93 13.90
CA GLY A 631 51.66 27.60 13.14
C GLY A 631 52.96 27.88 13.91
N GLN A 632 53.01 27.61 15.22
CA GLN A 632 54.24 27.72 16.03
C GLN A 632 54.93 26.36 16.20
N LEU A 633 56.11 26.23 15.59
CA LEU A 633 56.98 25.06 15.70
C LEU A 633 57.27 24.72 17.18
N GLY A 634 56.77 23.56 17.64
CA GLY A 634 57.09 22.97 18.95
C GLY A 634 55.95 22.93 19.98
N SER A 635 54.80 23.58 19.75
CA SER A 635 53.70 23.63 20.72
C SER A 635 52.68 22.50 20.55
N HIS A 636 53.08 21.25 20.80
CA HIS A 636 52.23 20.02 20.73
C HIS A 636 51.06 19.97 21.76
N THR A 637 50.62 21.12 22.29
CA THR A 637 49.60 21.23 23.34
C THR A 637 48.68 22.45 23.21
N ASP A 638 48.88 23.34 22.22
CA ASP A 638 48.07 24.56 22.07
C ASP A 638 47.17 24.49 20.84
N CYS A 639 45.86 24.26 21.07
CA CYS A 639 44.90 23.92 20.03
C CYS A 639 43.95 25.08 19.67
N SER A 640 43.75 25.35 18.38
CA SER A 640 42.95 26.48 17.89
C SER A 640 41.43 26.25 17.90
N GLY A 641 40.97 25.02 17.70
CA GLY A 641 39.54 24.67 17.71
C GLY A 641 38.72 25.23 16.54
N GLN A 642 39.30 25.26 15.34
CA GLN A 642 38.71 25.84 14.11
C GLN A 642 38.69 24.81 12.97
N CYS A 643 37.76 24.94 12.02
CA CYS A 643 37.76 24.13 10.79
C CYS A 643 38.58 24.80 9.68
N GLU A 644 38.74 24.14 8.53
CA GLU A 644 39.21 24.79 7.30
C GLU A 644 38.08 25.54 6.56
N ALA A 645 38.44 26.37 5.58
CA ALA A 645 37.46 27.04 4.73
C ALA A 645 36.79 26.03 3.79
N GLY A 646 35.46 25.93 3.84
CA GLY A 646 34.69 24.87 3.19
C GLY A 646 34.41 23.64 4.06
N GLU A 647 34.77 23.70 5.35
CA GLU A 647 34.37 22.70 6.34
C GLU A 647 33.38 23.29 7.36
N MET A 648 32.60 22.40 8.00
CA MET A 648 31.64 22.73 9.04
C MET A 648 31.84 21.88 10.30
N ASN A 649 31.61 22.47 11.47
CA ASN A 649 31.76 21.80 12.78
C ASN A 649 30.47 21.07 13.15
N ILE A 650 30.38 19.78 12.83
CA ILE A 650 29.14 19.01 12.97
C ILE A 650 28.72 18.90 14.44
N ASN A 651 27.51 19.38 14.73
CA ASN A 651 26.92 19.52 16.07
C ASN A 651 27.87 20.06 17.17
N GLY A 652 28.83 20.94 16.81
CA GLY A 652 29.78 21.53 17.75
C GLY A 652 30.74 20.53 18.43
N ILE A 653 30.95 19.34 17.85
CA ILE A 653 31.71 18.24 18.45
C ILE A 653 33.18 18.65 18.67
N ARG A 654 33.64 18.53 19.92
CA ARG A 654 34.99 18.89 20.38
C ARG A 654 35.63 17.84 21.27
N SER A 655 36.97 17.85 21.35
CA SER A 655 37.78 16.99 22.22
C SER A 655 39.09 17.68 22.60
N SER A 656 39.69 17.29 23.74
CA SER A 656 41.09 17.64 24.05
C SER A 656 42.11 16.64 23.49
N TRP A 657 41.68 15.57 22.82
CA TRP A 657 42.56 14.55 22.22
C TRP A 657 42.31 14.41 20.72
N GLY A 658 41.04 14.24 20.32
CA GLY A 658 40.67 13.86 18.96
C GLY A 658 40.86 12.37 18.70
N GLY A 659 41.08 12.00 17.43
CA GLY A 659 41.31 10.65 16.92
C GLY A 659 41.64 10.73 15.43
N GLY A 660 41.72 9.60 14.71
CA GLY A 660 42.03 9.59 13.28
C GLY A 660 41.85 8.23 12.61
N PHE A 661 41.33 8.21 11.39
CA PHE A 661 41.07 7.00 10.60
C PHE A 661 42.32 6.24 10.18
N THR A 662 43.40 6.98 9.92
CA THR A 662 44.75 6.48 9.72
C THR A 662 45.62 6.87 10.91
N ASN A 663 46.76 6.21 11.07
CA ASN A 663 47.55 6.22 12.30
C ASN A 663 48.45 7.49 12.39
N ASP A 664 47.85 8.66 12.24
CA ASP A 664 48.46 9.91 11.77
C ASP A 664 49.20 10.70 12.87
N GLY A 665 49.83 9.98 13.80
CA GLY A 665 50.82 10.47 14.75
C GLY A 665 50.29 11.30 15.94
N ASP A 666 49.43 12.30 15.71
CA ASP A 666 49.22 13.39 16.67
C ASP A 666 47.97 13.25 17.55
N THR A 667 47.81 12.06 18.15
CA THR A 667 46.86 11.78 19.27
C THR A 667 47.33 12.40 20.60
N ASN A 668 47.89 13.61 20.54
CA ASN A 668 48.40 14.33 21.70
C ASN A 668 47.32 15.24 22.29
N LYS A 669 47.39 15.42 23.61
CA LYS A 669 46.37 16.13 24.38
C LYS A 669 46.61 17.64 24.33
N CYS A 670 45.62 18.39 23.88
CA CYS A 670 45.54 19.84 24.08
C CYS A 670 45.66 20.19 25.57
N GLY A 671 46.74 20.90 25.93
CA GLY A 671 46.92 21.56 27.22
C GLY A 671 46.17 22.88 27.30
N ARG A 672 45.90 23.52 26.15
CA ARG A 672 45.05 24.71 26.00
C ARG A 672 44.19 24.59 24.74
N GLY A 673 42.96 25.10 24.79
CA GLY A 673 41.98 24.96 23.70
C GLY A 673 41.51 23.51 23.49
N TYR A 674 40.85 23.27 22.36
CA TYR A 674 40.31 21.96 21.96
C TYR A 674 40.57 21.70 20.48
N LYS A 675 40.56 20.42 20.08
CA LYS A 675 40.30 20.03 18.69
C LYS A 675 38.78 20.03 18.46
N VAL A 676 38.36 20.30 17.22
CA VAL A 676 36.96 20.24 16.75
C VAL A 676 36.82 19.23 15.62
N PHE A 677 35.66 18.61 15.48
CA PHE A 677 35.41 17.62 14.43
C PHE A 677 34.71 18.26 13.24
N CYS A 678 35.41 18.34 12.11
CA CYS A 678 35.03 19.12 10.95
C CYS A 678 34.79 18.22 9.74
N CYS A 679 33.73 18.49 8.98
CA CYS A 679 33.39 17.76 7.76
C CYS A 679 33.36 18.73 6.56
N PRO A 680 33.82 18.32 5.37
CA PRO A 680 33.64 19.11 4.15
C PRO A 680 32.16 19.33 3.81
N ASP A 681 31.79 20.56 3.45
CA ASP A 681 30.46 20.89 2.94
C ASP A 681 30.41 20.63 1.41
N PRO A 682 29.46 19.83 0.89
CA PRO A 682 29.41 19.46 -0.52
C PRO A 682 28.98 20.63 -1.44
N ASP A 683 28.16 21.54 -0.93
CA ASP A 683 27.64 22.69 -1.68
C ASP A 683 28.62 23.90 -1.62
N TYR A 684 29.70 23.84 -0.83
CA TYR A 684 30.69 24.93 -0.64
C TYR A 684 31.12 25.59 -1.95
N LYS A 685 31.51 24.80 -2.97
CA LYS A 685 31.99 25.31 -4.26
C LYS A 685 30.97 26.21 -4.96
N GLU A 686 29.69 25.86 -4.88
CA GLU A 686 28.58 26.67 -5.40
C GLU A 686 28.26 27.85 -4.47
N ALA A 687 28.28 27.63 -3.15
CA ALA A 687 28.03 28.68 -2.16
C ALA A 687 29.01 29.86 -2.27
N ILE A 688 30.28 29.61 -2.62
CA ILE A 688 31.31 30.63 -2.89
C ILE A 688 31.52 30.94 -4.39
N LYS A 689 30.74 30.39 -5.32
CA LYS A 689 30.95 30.57 -6.77
C LYS A 689 30.91 32.05 -7.16
N GLY A 690 31.98 32.51 -7.81
CA GLY A 690 32.14 33.90 -8.20
C GLY A 690 32.39 34.90 -7.05
N CYS A 691 32.66 34.46 -5.82
CA CYS A 691 33.07 35.35 -4.73
C CYS A 691 34.46 35.94 -4.97
N THR A 692 34.64 37.22 -4.64
CA THR A 692 35.87 37.98 -4.90
C THR A 692 36.03 39.11 -3.88
N TYR A 693 37.24 39.37 -3.38
CA TYR A 693 37.51 40.58 -2.61
C TYR A 693 37.50 41.84 -3.48
N ALA A 694 36.91 42.92 -2.99
CA ALA A 694 37.08 44.28 -3.52
C ALA A 694 38.46 44.85 -3.13
N ALA A 695 38.92 45.88 -3.86
CA ALA A 695 40.14 46.62 -3.51
C ALA A 695 40.03 47.34 -2.16
N CYS A 696 41.17 47.69 -1.54
CA CYS A 696 41.20 48.36 -0.23
C CYS A 696 40.27 49.59 -0.17
N GLY A 697 39.31 49.60 0.76
CA GLY A 697 38.37 50.71 0.95
C GLY A 697 37.45 50.99 -0.25
N LYS A 698 37.13 49.97 -1.06
CA LYS A 698 36.17 50.07 -2.17
C LYS A 698 34.95 49.19 -1.96
N ASP A 699 33.85 49.60 -2.58
CA ASP A 699 32.62 48.84 -2.66
C ASP A 699 32.72 47.68 -3.64
N CYS A 700 31.73 46.79 -3.59
CA CYS A 700 31.68 45.61 -4.44
C CYS A 700 31.41 45.97 -5.91
N PRO A 701 31.94 45.18 -6.87
CA PRO A 701 31.59 45.32 -8.27
C PRO A 701 30.08 45.22 -8.51
N SER A 702 29.57 45.87 -9.56
CA SER A 702 28.16 45.79 -9.95
C SER A 702 27.71 44.33 -10.11
N GLY A 703 26.50 44.02 -9.64
CA GLY A 703 25.98 42.65 -9.56
C GLY A 703 26.54 41.80 -8.41
N LYS A 704 27.33 42.36 -7.48
CA LYS A 704 27.78 41.69 -6.26
C LYS A 704 27.48 42.47 -4.99
N ALA A 705 27.02 41.79 -3.95
CA ALA A 705 26.80 42.34 -2.61
C ALA A 705 28.03 42.08 -1.70
N ALA A 706 28.25 42.95 -0.71
CA ALA A 706 29.23 42.72 0.34
C ALA A 706 28.66 41.80 1.42
N VAL A 707 29.39 40.75 1.81
CA VAL A 707 28.95 39.83 2.88
C VAL A 707 29.85 39.87 4.12
N LEU A 708 31.13 40.19 3.96
CA LEU A 708 32.11 40.33 5.07
C LEU A 708 33.06 41.50 4.77
N THR A 709 33.75 42.00 5.79
CA THR A 709 34.94 42.86 5.63
C THR A 709 36.15 42.20 6.31
N ASN A 710 37.30 42.18 5.64
CA ASN A 710 38.57 41.63 6.14
C ASN A 710 39.63 42.73 6.19
N TYR A 711 40.35 42.85 7.30
CA TYR A 711 41.37 43.89 7.52
C TYR A 711 42.83 43.46 7.29
N ASP A 712 43.16 42.16 7.17
CA ASP A 712 44.55 41.64 7.10
C ASP A 712 45.46 42.37 6.09
N LYS A 713 44.92 42.67 4.91
CA LYS A 713 45.70 43.24 3.79
C LYS A 713 45.62 44.76 3.66
N CYS A 714 44.67 45.41 4.34
CA CYS A 714 44.33 46.81 4.11
C CYS A 714 44.18 47.65 5.40
N TYR A 715 44.42 47.07 6.58
CA TYR A 715 44.32 47.71 7.89
C TYR A 715 43.06 48.59 7.99
N SER A 716 43.14 49.85 8.41
CA SER A 716 41.98 50.73 8.63
C SER A 716 41.05 50.98 7.42
N LYS A 717 41.38 50.49 6.21
CA LYS A 717 40.54 50.62 5.00
C LYS A 717 39.71 49.37 4.68
N GLY A 718 40.18 48.19 5.07
CA GLY A 718 39.54 46.88 4.81
C GLY A 718 39.35 46.48 3.34
N GLN A 719 39.01 45.22 3.13
CA GLN A 719 38.50 44.68 1.87
C GLN A 719 37.12 44.07 2.10
N LYS A 720 36.14 44.45 1.29
CA LYS A 720 34.82 43.78 1.29
C LYS A 720 34.94 42.46 0.54
N TYR A 721 34.49 41.36 1.13
CA TYR A 721 34.30 40.09 0.44
C TYR A 721 32.96 40.16 -0.30
N CYS A 722 33.00 40.07 -1.64
CA CYS A 722 31.90 40.43 -2.53
C CYS A 722 31.40 39.24 -3.33
N ARG A 723 30.08 39.09 -3.43
CA ARG A 723 29.43 37.84 -3.85
C ARG A 723 28.24 38.07 -4.80
N PRO A 724 28.07 37.26 -5.87
CA PRO A 724 26.89 37.32 -6.75
C PRO A 724 25.57 36.97 -6.04
N THR A 725 24.46 37.43 -6.61
CA THR A 725 23.10 37.33 -6.03
C THR A 725 22.39 35.95 -6.03
N PRO A 726 22.61 34.98 -6.96
CA PRO A 726 21.67 33.88 -7.19
C PRO A 726 21.75 32.68 -6.24
N VAL A 727 22.52 32.77 -5.17
CA VAL A 727 22.49 31.86 -4.00
C VAL A 727 22.58 32.78 -2.78
N GLU A 728 22.04 32.44 -1.60
CA GLU A 728 22.04 33.35 -0.43
C GLU A 728 23.02 32.88 0.67
N LEU A 729 24.26 33.39 0.69
CA LEU A 729 25.03 33.46 1.94
C LEU A 729 24.50 34.65 2.75
N THR A 730 23.96 34.36 3.93
CA THR A 730 23.27 35.32 4.81
C THR A 730 23.81 35.24 6.23
N LYS A 731 23.53 36.27 7.04
CA LYS A 731 24.03 36.40 8.43
C LYS A 731 25.56 36.28 8.58
N CYS A 732 26.32 36.58 7.51
CA CYS A 732 27.76 36.45 7.52
C CYS A 732 28.43 37.34 8.58
N HIS A 733 29.28 36.75 9.42
CA HIS A 733 29.99 37.44 10.50
C HIS A 733 31.36 36.79 10.79
N TRP A 734 32.16 37.42 11.65
CA TRP A 734 33.41 36.85 12.17
C TRP A 734 33.24 36.39 13.63
N THR A 735 33.90 35.31 14.00
CA THR A 735 34.00 34.85 15.40
C THR A 735 35.45 34.83 15.87
N GLY A 736 35.66 35.15 17.15
CA GLY A 736 36.98 35.41 17.75
C GLY A 736 37.22 34.72 19.09
N GLY A 737 36.51 33.62 19.37
CA GLY A 737 36.60 32.91 20.65
C GLY A 737 35.95 33.65 21.82
N THR A 738 35.99 33.06 23.01
CA THR A 738 35.25 33.54 24.20
C THR A 738 36.04 34.48 25.12
N SER A 739 37.30 34.82 24.81
CA SER A 739 38.18 35.53 25.75
C SER A 739 39.36 36.28 25.10
N GLY A 740 39.23 37.60 24.98
CA GLY A 740 40.35 38.50 24.63
C GLY A 740 40.94 38.28 23.23
N ARG A 741 42.23 38.59 23.07
CA ARG A 741 42.99 38.34 21.81
C ARG A 741 43.38 36.88 21.59
N ASP A 742 43.07 35.98 22.53
CA ASP A 742 43.46 34.57 22.48
C ASP A 742 42.89 33.85 21.24
N CYS A 743 41.72 34.25 20.73
CA CYS A 743 41.01 33.60 19.61
C CYS A 743 40.80 32.08 19.77
N ALA A 744 40.91 31.55 21.00
CA ALA A 744 40.72 30.14 21.27
C ALA A 744 39.30 29.68 20.92
N ASN A 745 39.19 28.62 20.12
CA ASN A 745 37.93 28.02 19.70
C ASN A 745 37.04 28.97 18.90
N ALA A 746 37.65 29.86 18.10
CA ALA A 746 36.94 30.69 17.11
C ALA A 746 36.35 29.80 16.01
N LYS A 747 35.07 29.43 16.18
CA LYS A 747 34.28 28.50 15.36
C LYS A 747 33.04 29.19 14.78
N CYS A 748 32.41 28.56 13.80
CA CYS A 748 31.03 28.87 13.41
C CYS A 748 30.01 28.10 14.27
N ASP A 749 28.73 28.46 14.16
CA ASP A 749 27.66 27.64 14.74
C ASP A 749 27.26 26.46 13.83
N SER A 750 26.56 25.48 14.39
CA SER A 750 26.18 24.25 13.67
C SER A 750 25.15 24.45 12.56
N THR A 751 24.72 25.68 12.29
CA THR A 751 23.91 26.09 11.12
C THR A 751 24.72 26.79 10.04
N GLU A 752 26.05 26.92 10.21
CA GLU A 752 26.87 27.84 9.44
C GLU A 752 28.10 27.17 8.80
N LEU A 753 28.40 27.66 7.60
CA LEU A 753 29.56 27.30 6.80
C LEU A 753 30.72 28.24 7.11
N GLN A 754 31.91 27.69 7.38
CA GLN A 754 33.13 28.49 7.53
C GLN A 754 33.68 28.84 6.14
N VAL A 755 33.58 30.10 5.73
CA VAL A 755 33.90 30.54 4.36
C VAL A 755 35.31 31.13 4.21
N GLU A 756 35.95 31.55 5.30
CA GLU A 756 37.27 32.19 5.30
C GLU A 756 37.95 32.12 6.69
N LYS A 757 39.28 32.31 6.74
CA LYS A 757 40.05 32.56 7.98
C LYS A 757 40.89 33.83 7.86
N SER A 758 41.12 34.55 8.96
CA SER A 758 41.86 35.82 8.97
C SER A 758 42.48 36.14 10.33
N VAL A 759 43.64 36.79 10.38
CA VAL A 759 44.33 37.10 11.65
C VAL A 759 43.72 38.31 12.37
N LEU A 760 43.24 39.30 11.60
CA LEU A 760 42.49 40.48 12.06
C LEU A 760 40.98 40.30 11.92
N GLY A 761 40.50 39.68 10.84
CA GLY A 761 39.09 39.61 10.47
C GLY A 761 38.46 41.00 10.35
N ASP A 762 37.49 41.28 11.21
CA ASP A 762 36.81 42.58 11.41
C ASP A 762 37.40 43.44 12.54
N SER A 763 38.53 43.04 13.13
CA SER A 763 39.17 43.74 14.25
C SER A 763 40.42 44.52 13.86
N SER A 764 40.77 45.51 14.67
CA SER A 764 42.06 46.21 14.65
C SER A 764 43.16 45.52 15.46
N SER A 765 42.86 44.40 16.13
CA SER A 765 43.83 43.63 16.93
C SER A 765 43.96 42.19 16.43
N THR A 766 45.19 41.74 16.23
CA THR A 766 45.53 40.36 15.83
C THR A 766 45.17 39.36 16.92
N CYS A 767 44.85 38.13 16.50
CA CYS A 767 44.89 36.97 17.38
C CYS A 767 46.31 36.71 17.91
N ASP A 768 46.43 36.36 19.19
CA ASP A 768 47.68 35.91 19.80
C ASP A 768 48.00 34.45 19.36
N TRP A 769 49.25 33.99 19.58
CA TRP A 769 49.75 32.64 19.24
C TRP A 769 49.56 32.17 17.79
N GLY A 770 49.53 33.09 16.81
CA GLY A 770 49.48 32.75 15.38
C GLY A 770 48.11 32.24 14.88
N ARG A 771 47.07 32.38 15.71
CA ARG A 771 45.71 31.90 15.41
C ARG A 771 44.96 32.85 14.47
N SER A 772 43.72 32.52 14.14
CA SER A 772 42.85 33.32 13.28
C SER A 772 41.43 33.41 13.82
N ARG A 773 40.66 34.39 13.34
CA ARG A 773 39.21 34.43 13.37
C ARG A 773 38.63 33.53 12.29
N ALA A 774 37.45 32.96 12.55
CA ALA A 774 36.67 32.24 11.57
C ALA A 774 35.59 33.16 10.98
N ALA A 775 35.38 33.11 9.67
CA ALA A 775 34.29 33.82 9.00
C ALA A 775 33.17 32.83 8.65
N CYS A 776 31.95 33.14 9.10
CA CYS A 776 30.86 32.20 9.27
C CYS A 776 29.58 32.75 8.63
N CYS A 777 28.89 31.93 7.81
CA CYS A 777 27.69 32.34 7.07
C CYS A 777 26.61 31.24 7.09
N THR A 778 25.34 31.63 7.13
CA THR A 778 24.19 30.75 6.85
C THR A 778 23.99 30.60 5.34
N VAL A 779 23.79 29.37 4.85
CA VAL A 779 23.52 29.07 3.43
C VAL A 779 22.00 28.96 3.17
N LYS A 780 21.54 29.57 2.07
CA LYS A 780 20.19 29.41 1.49
C LYS A 780 20.29 29.14 0.00
N LYS A 781 19.50 28.17 -0.49
CA LYS A 781 19.35 27.81 -1.90
C LYS A 781 18.28 28.68 -2.55
N ALA A 782 18.55 29.23 -3.75
CA ALA A 782 17.56 29.98 -4.51
C ALA A 782 16.66 29.06 -5.35
N PRO A 783 15.45 29.49 -5.75
CA PRO A 783 14.57 28.71 -6.63
C PRO A 783 15.14 28.57 -8.06
N THR A 784 14.98 27.40 -8.65
CA THR A 784 15.37 27.12 -10.05
C THR A 784 14.60 27.99 -11.05
N PRO A 785 15.25 28.56 -12.08
CA PRO A 785 14.55 29.25 -13.18
C PRO A 785 13.57 28.34 -13.91
N LYS A 786 12.34 28.82 -14.10
CA LYS A 786 11.25 28.06 -14.73
C LYS A 786 11.47 27.82 -16.23
N ALA A 787 10.96 26.69 -16.72
CA ALA A 787 10.95 26.34 -18.15
C ALA A 787 9.75 26.94 -18.87
N MET A 788 9.97 27.42 -20.09
CA MET A 788 8.94 28.04 -20.92
C MET A 788 8.71 27.20 -22.17
N CYS A 789 7.43 26.96 -22.46
CA CYS A 789 6.93 26.27 -23.64
C CYS A 789 6.09 27.28 -24.41
N THR A 790 6.72 27.90 -25.40
CA THR A 790 6.15 29.00 -26.19
C THR A 790 6.07 28.69 -27.68
N THR A 791 6.77 27.65 -28.13
CA THR A 791 6.83 27.28 -29.54
C THR A 791 5.70 26.32 -29.90
N ASN A 792 4.82 26.73 -30.81
CA ASN A 792 3.73 25.86 -31.28
C ASN A 792 4.27 24.69 -32.10
N ILE A 793 3.81 23.46 -31.83
CA ILE A 793 4.34 22.25 -32.46
C ILE A 793 4.20 22.24 -34.00
N CYS A 794 3.20 22.93 -34.58
CA CYS A 794 3.08 23.10 -36.03
C CYS A 794 4.28 23.83 -36.67
N SER A 795 4.96 24.68 -35.90
CA SER A 795 6.16 25.40 -36.35
C SER A 795 7.46 24.61 -36.17
N LEU A 796 7.43 23.55 -35.35
CA LEU A 796 8.54 22.61 -35.17
C LEU A 796 8.52 21.47 -36.19
N ASP A 797 7.33 21.02 -36.58
CA ASP A 797 7.16 19.82 -37.40
C ASP A 797 5.83 19.84 -38.17
N SER A 798 5.91 19.99 -39.50
CA SER A 798 4.73 20.03 -40.37
C SER A 798 4.04 18.68 -40.57
N GLU A 799 4.61 17.56 -40.09
CA GLU A 799 3.87 16.28 -40.00
C GLU A 799 2.72 16.37 -38.97
N TYR A 800 2.82 17.27 -37.99
CA TYR A 800 1.94 17.30 -36.81
C TYR A 800 0.75 18.26 -36.95
N CYS A 801 0.59 18.95 -38.09
CA CYS A 801 -0.53 19.86 -38.33
C CYS A 801 -1.04 19.81 -39.78
N GLY A 802 -2.37 19.92 -39.95
CA GLY A 802 -2.96 20.14 -41.26
C GLY A 802 -2.45 21.45 -41.87
N GLU A 803 -2.11 21.43 -43.17
CA GLU A 803 -1.43 22.53 -43.86
C GLU A 803 -2.14 23.88 -43.63
N SER A 804 -1.38 24.84 -43.10
CA SER A 804 -1.92 26.14 -42.74
C SER A 804 -2.19 27.01 -43.97
N SER A 805 -3.25 27.81 -43.89
CA SER A 805 -3.75 28.75 -44.90
C SER A 805 -4.44 28.15 -46.13
N SER A 806 -5.65 28.66 -46.40
CA SER A 806 -6.36 28.70 -47.70
C SER A 806 -6.76 27.38 -48.38
N ASP A 807 -5.85 26.42 -48.50
CA ASP A 807 -5.88 25.36 -49.52
C ASP A 807 -6.65 24.09 -49.13
N PHE A 808 -7.61 24.19 -48.21
CA PHE A 808 -8.52 23.08 -47.89
C PHE A 808 -9.27 22.54 -49.13
N ALA A 809 -9.46 23.36 -50.16
CA ALA A 809 -10.00 22.95 -51.47
C ALA A 809 -9.14 21.89 -52.20
N LYS A 810 -7.82 21.83 -51.97
CA LYS A 810 -6.96 20.73 -52.47
C LYS A 810 -7.26 19.40 -51.78
N ARG A 811 -7.97 19.43 -50.65
CA ARG A 811 -8.47 18.26 -49.90
C ARG A 811 -9.98 18.05 -50.07
N ASP A 812 -10.61 18.63 -51.08
CA ASP A 812 -11.86 18.10 -51.64
C ASP A 812 -11.57 17.08 -52.76
N VAL A 813 -12.60 16.41 -53.27
CA VAL A 813 -12.58 15.80 -54.61
C VAL A 813 -13.61 16.55 -55.44
N SER A 814 -13.17 17.29 -56.45
CA SER A 814 -14.09 17.84 -57.44
C SER A 814 -14.72 16.69 -58.22
N VAL A 815 -16.01 16.43 -57.96
CA VAL A 815 -16.79 15.46 -58.73
C VAL A 815 -17.02 16.03 -60.13
N ALA A 816 -16.21 15.59 -61.09
CA ALA A 816 -16.54 15.75 -62.49
C ALA A 816 -17.81 14.94 -62.78
N GLU A 817 -18.75 15.52 -63.53
CA GLU A 817 -20.07 14.93 -63.72
C GLU A 817 -19.99 13.59 -64.48
N GLY A 818 -20.46 12.52 -63.83
CA GLY A 818 -20.81 11.26 -64.52
C GLY A 818 -19.67 10.35 -64.97
N ARG A 819 -18.80 9.91 -64.05
CA ARG A 819 -18.10 8.60 -64.13
C ARG A 819 -17.52 8.15 -62.79
N GLU A 820 -17.02 6.91 -62.75
CA GLU A 820 -16.74 6.14 -61.51
C GLU A 820 -15.73 6.79 -60.55
N LEU A 821 -15.96 6.59 -59.24
CA LEU A 821 -15.09 7.04 -58.16
C LEU A 821 -13.80 6.22 -58.11
N ALA A 822 -12.71 6.77 -58.66
CA ALA A 822 -11.38 6.20 -58.52
C ALA A 822 -10.92 6.16 -57.05
N VAL A 823 -10.79 4.95 -56.50
CA VAL A 823 -10.37 4.72 -55.11
C VAL A 823 -8.90 5.14 -54.94
N THR A 824 -8.65 6.19 -54.17
CA THR A 824 -7.31 6.68 -53.85
C THR A 824 -6.84 6.13 -52.50
N THR A 825 -5.79 5.30 -52.52
CA THR A 825 -5.37 4.46 -51.40
C THR A 825 -4.27 5.09 -50.53
N ASP A 826 -4.52 6.30 -50.01
CA ASP A 826 -3.69 6.81 -48.90
C ASP A 826 -3.97 5.98 -47.64
N LYS A 827 -2.93 5.31 -47.14
CA LYS A 827 -3.00 4.43 -45.95
C LYS A 827 -2.74 5.17 -44.64
N ARG A 828 -2.54 6.49 -44.64
CA ARG A 828 -2.14 7.29 -43.47
C ARG A 828 -3.04 8.48 -43.17
N SER A 829 -3.76 9.05 -44.15
CA SER A 829 -4.73 10.12 -43.88
C SER A 829 -6.08 9.59 -43.42
N LEU A 830 -6.52 9.98 -42.21
CA LEU A 830 -7.89 9.78 -41.72
C LEU A 830 -8.82 10.98 -42.00
N GLU A 831 -8.28 12.09 -42.51
CA GLU A 831 -9.03 13.34 -42.71
C GLU A 831 -9.11 13.73 -44.19
N LYS A 832 -10.29 13.47 -44.77
CA LYS A 832 -10.78 14.20 -45.95
C LYS A 832 -12.23 14.61 -45.69
N ARG A 833 -12.51 15.89 -45.88
CA ARG A 833 -13.81 16.52 -45.58
C ARG A 833 -14.69 16.47 -46.86
N GLY A 834 -15.99 16.70 -46.74
CA GLY A 834 -16.90 16.81 -47.90
C GLY A 834 -17.57 15.52 -48.41
N SER A 835 -16.84 14.43 -48.71
CA SER A 835 -17.40 13.25 -49.42
C SER A 835 -17.30 11.90 -48.66
N ARG A 836 -18.10 10.90 -49.08
CA ARG A 836 -18.09 9.52 -48.56
C ARG A 836 -16.75 8.86 -48.90
N GLN A 837 -16.12 8.22 -47.92
CA GLN A 837 -14.91 7.42 -48.13
C GLN A 837 -15.12 5.94 -47.83
N VAL A 838 -14.22 5.10 -48.33
CA VAL A 838 -14.14 3.66 -48.08
C VAL A 838 -12.72 3.30 -47.66
N LYS A 839 -12.55 2.78 -46.44
CA LYS A 839 -11.28 2.24 -45.91
C LYS A 839 -11.32 0.72 -45.99
N ILE A 840 -10.37 0.11 -46.70
CA ILE A 840 -10.22 -1.35 -46.71
C ILE A 840 -9.43 -1.79 -45.47
N ILE A 841 -9.94 -2.81 -44.77
CA ILE A 841 -9.27 -3.49 -43.65
C ILE A 841 -9.14 -4.98 -43.93
N ASP A 842 -8.21 -5.64 -43.23
CA ASP A 842 -8.03 -7.09 -43.25
C ASP A 842 -8.66 -7.70 -41.98
N ILE A 843 -9.65 -8.57 -42.18
CA ILE A 843 -10.22 -9.45 -41.15
C ILE A 843 -9.86 -10.90 -41.53
N GLY A 844 -8.87 -11.47 -40.85
CA GLY A 844 -8.53 -12.90 -40.97
C GLY A 844 -8.03 -13.36 -42.33
N GLY A 845 -7.53 -12.46 -43.19
CA GLY A 845 -7.15 -12.73 -44.57
C GLY A 845 -8.15 -12.23 -45.62
N HIS A 846 -9.27 -11.62 -45.19
CA HIS A 846 -10.31 -11.09 -46.08
C HIS A 846 -10.36 -9.56 -46.05
N ALA A 847 -10.38 -8.95 -47.23
CA ALA A 847 -10.42 -7.51 -47.41
C ALA A 847 -11.87 -6.97 -47.32
N ILE A 848 -12.19 -6.25 -46.25
CA ILE A 848 -13.53 -5.73 -45.96
C ILE A 848 -13.56 -4.20 -46.07
N ALA A 849 -14.64 -3.66 -46.64
CA ALA A 849 -14.86 -2.23 -46.83
C ALA A 849 -15.57 -1.58 -45.62
N ILE A 850 -14.94 -0.59 -44.99
CA ILE A 850 -15.58 0.29 -43.99
C ILE A 850 -15.90 1.63 -44.64
N VAL A 851 -17.18 1.99 -44.66
CA VAL A 851 -17.66 3.29 -45.12
C VAL A 851 -17.47 4.33 -44.02
N ILE A 852 -17.06 5.54 -44.43
CA ILE A 852 -16.94 6.70 -43.55
C ILE A 852 -17.88 7.82 -44.04
N ALA A 853 -18.67 8.36 -43.11
CA ALA A 853 -19.63 9.43 -43.35
C ALA A 853 -18.94 10.80 -43.51
N ALA A 854 -19.45 11.59 -44.46
CA ALA A 854 -19.01 12.96 -44.70
C ALA A 854 -19.33 13.88 -43.51
N TYR A 855 -18.41 14.78 -43.22
CA TYR A 855 -18.49 15.75 -42.12
C TYR A 855 -17.97 17.13 -42.56
N PRO A 856 -18.46 18.22 -41.94
CA PRO A 856 -18.05 19.58 -42.30
C PRO A 856 -16.65 19.92 -41.78
N SER A 857 -15.98 20.87 -42.44
CA SER A 857 -14.80 21.53 -41.89
C SER A 857 -15.15 22.46 -40.72
N ILE A 858 -14.12 22.88 -39.97
CA ILE A 858 -14.24 23.81 -38.84
C ILE A 858 -14.86 25.18 -39.21
N GLY A 859 -14.85 25.57 -40.49
CA GLY A 859 -15.56 26.77 -40.95
C GLY A 859 -17.03 26.50 -41.30
N GLN A 860 -17.35 25.31 -41.79
CA GLN A 860 -18.69 24.92 -42.24
C GLN A 860 -19.58 24.43 -41.08
N ILE A 861 -18.99 23.81 -40.06
CA ILE A 861 -19.70 23.17 -38.93
C ILE A 861 -20.64 24.12 -38.16
N TRP A 862 -20.37 25.43 -38.21
CA TRP A 862 -21.19 26.46 -37.57
C TRP A 862 -22.43 26.87 -38.38
N GLY A 863 -22.51 26.50 -39.66
CA GLY A 863 -23.60 26.85 -40.58
C GLY A 863 -24.53 25.68 -40.98
N ILE A 864 -24.27 24.46 -40.49
CA ILE A 864 -25.11 23.28 -40.80
C ILE A 864 -26.47 23.35 -40.06
N GLY A 865 -27.49 22.67 -40.59
CA GLY A 865 -28.87 22.72 -40.05
C GLY A 865 -29.07 22.22 -38.61
N GLN A 866 -28.04 21.63 -37.99
CA GLN A 866 -28.00 21.24 -36.57
C GLN A 866 -26.76 21.81 -35.83
N ALA A 867 -26.19 22.93 -36.30
CA ALA A 867 -25.01 23.60 -35.72
C ALA A 867 -25.14 24.05 -34.25
N ALA A 868 -26.35 24.02 -33.69
CA ALA A 868 -26.62 24.27 -32.28
C ALA A 868 -26.24 23.08 -31.36
N LEU A 869 -26.12 21.86 -31.91
CA LEU A 869 -25.77 20.66 -31.14
C LEU A 869 -24.26 20.49 -30.93
N VAL A 870 -23.45 21.13 -31.77
CA VAL A 870 -21.98 21.14 -31.75
C VAL A 870 -21.49 21.86 -30.50
N LEU A 871 -20.50 21.30 -29.79
CA LEU A 871 -19.98 21.90 -28.58
C LEU A 871 -19.31 23.27 -28.88
N LYS A 872 -19.76 24.32 -28.17
CA LYS A 872 -19.28 25.70 -28.34
C LYS A 872 -18.03 26.00 -27.50
N LYS A 873 -17.06 25.08 -27.50
CA LYS A 873 -15.77 25.21 -26.80
C LYS A 873 -14.61 24.84 -27.71
N ALA A 874 -13.51 25.56 -27.56
CA ALA A 874 -12.24 25.36 -28.23
C ALA A 874 -11.20 24.85 -27.23
N PHE A 875 -10.57 23.71 -27.52
CA PHE A 875 -9.51 23.10 -26.71
C PHE A 875 -8.15 23.37 -27.35
N ARG A 876 -7.19 23.93 -26.60
CA ARG A 876 -5.87 24.32 -27.11
C ARG A 876 -4.76 24.05 -26.08
N THR A 877 -3.53 23.93 -26.56
CA THR A 877 -2.31 23.91 -25.74
C THR A 877 -2.08 25.28 -25.14
N ARG A 878 -1.73 25.34 -23.84
CA ARG A 878 -1.49 26.59 -23.13
C ARG A 878 -0.06 27.07 -23.32
N THR A 879 0.15 28.18 -24.02
CA THR A 879 1.47 28.81 -24.11
C THR A 879 1.90 29.42 -22.76
N GLY A 880 3.19 29.33 -22.45
CA GLY A 880 3.77 29.90 -21.23
C GLY A 880 4.64 28.91 -20.46
N TYR A 881 4.22 28.53 -19.26
CA TYR A 881 4.96 27.57 -18.43
C TYR A 881 4.82 26.13 -18.99
N CYS A 882 5.91 25.37 -19.02
CA CYS A 882 5.86 23.98 -19.51
C CYS A 882 5.08 23.03 -18.58
N GLY A 883 5.11 23.28 -17.27
CA GLY A 883 4.51 22.40 -16.25
C GLY A 883 3.12 22.82 -15.78
N GLY A 884 2.59 22.10 -14.79
CA GLY A 884 1.20 22.25 -14.32
C GLY A 884 0.16 21.88 -15.38
N THR A 885 -1.01 22.52 -15.36
CA THR A 885 -2.09 22.31 -16.34
C THR A 885 -1.69 22.84 -17.72
N THR A 886 -1.58 21.93 -18.67
CA THR A 886 -1.04 22.15 -20.01
C THR A 886 -2.09 22.52 -21.06
N MET A 887 -3.37 22.17 -20.86
CA MET A 887 -4.47 22.54 -21.75
C MET A 887 -5.20 23.81 -21.27
N GLU A 888 -5.75 24.59 -22.22
CA GLU A 888 -6.77 25.60 -22.00
C GLU A 888 -8.08 25.29 -22.75
N VAL A 889 -9.21 25.70 -22.17
CA VAL A 889 -10.55 25.56 -22.78
C VAL A 889 -11.18 26.95 -22.88
N LYS A 890 -11.60 27.34 -24.09
CA LYS A 890 -12.16 28.67 -24.39
C LYS A 890 -13.55 28.56 -24.99
N ASP A 891 -14.50 29.35 -24.50
CA ASP A 891 -15.84 29.41 -25.08
C ASP A 891 -15.85 30.08 -26.45
N LEU A 892 -16.68 29.55 -27.35
CA LEU A 892 -16.96 30.09 -28.67
C LEU A 892 -18.39 30.67 -28.69
N PRO A 893 -18.63 31.82 -29.34
CA PRO A 893 -19.99 32.28 -29.57
C PRO A 893 -20.72 31.33 -30.54
N ALA A 894 -22.06 31.44 -30.64
CA ALA A 894 -22.89 30.55 -31.45
C ALA A 894 -22.41 30.44 -32.92
N LEU A 895 -21.95 31.56 -33.49
CA LEU A 895 -21.25 31.69 -34.77
C LEU A 895 -19.87 32.34 -34.53
N PRO A 896 -18.78 31.56 -34.42
CA PRO A 896 -17.44 32.09 -34.19
C PRO A 896 -16.83 32.69 -35.47
N SER A 897 -16.04 33.74 -35.31
CA SER A 897 -15.28 34.37 -36.38
C SER A 897 -14.02 33.58 -36.74
N LYS A 898 -13.49 33.80 -37.95
CA LYS A 898 -12.34 33.04 -38.50
C LYS A 898 -11.11 33.01 -37.60
N SER A 899 -10.83 34.07 -36.84
CA SER A 899 -9.71 34.13 -35.90
C SER A 899 -9.93 33.28 -34.64
N GLN A 900 -11.18 33.10 -34.18
CA GLN A 900 -11.50 32.33 -32.98
C GLN A 900 -11.30 30.82 -33.21
N TYR A 901 -11.67 30.32 -34.39
CA TYR A 901 -11.50 28.92 -34.78
C TYR A 901 -10.21 28.63 -35.58
N GLN A 902 -9.31 29.61 -35.74
CA GLN A 902 -8.04 29.41 -36.43
C GLN A 902 -7.14 28.41 -35.69
N GLY A 903 -6.61 27.41 -36.42
CA GLY A 903 -5.79 26.34 -35.86
C GLY A 903 -6.57 25.26 -35.10
N LEU A 904 -7.90 25.23 -35.22
CA LEU A 904 -8.75 24.15 -34.71
C LEU A 904 -9.24 23.26 -35.84
N ASP A 905 -9.46 21.98 -35.54
CA ASP A 905 -10.10 20.99 -36.39
C ASP A 905 -11.40 20.46 -35.78
N VAL A 906 -12.19 19.73 -36.59
CA VAL A 906 -13.43 19.06 -36.18
C VAL A 906 -13.07 17.65 -35.71
N GLU A 907 -12.97 17.49 -34.40
CA GLU A 907 -12.53 16.25 -33.76
C GLU A 907 -13.70 15.28 -33.53
N HIS A 908 -13.41 13.98 -33.59
CA HIS A 908 -14.37 12.90 -33.34
C HIS A 908 -13.92 12.14 -32.09
N PRO A 909 -14.65 12.23 -30.95
CA PRO A 909 -14.17 11.68 -29.68
C PRO A 909 -13.88 10.19 -29.76
N VAL A 910 -14.69 9.41 -30.49
CA VAL A 910 -14.33 8.07 -30.95
C VAL A 910 -13.77 8.18 -32.36
N ASP A 911 -12.50 7.80 -32.55
CA ASP A 911 -11.85 7.95 -33.86
C ASP A 911 -12.42 7.00 -34.92
N LYS A 912 -12.61 7.53 -36.14
CA LYS A 912 -13.08 6.75 -37.31
C LYS A 912 -12.13 5.61 -37.69
N GLY A 913 -10.86 5.67 -37.27
CA GLY A 913 -9.91 4.56 -37.40
C GLY A 913 -10.27 3.33 -36.58
N LEU A 914 -10.99 3.49 -35.46
CA LEU A 914 -11.26 2.44 -34.47
C LEU A 914 -12.32 1.43 -34.90
N ILE A 915 -13.24 1.84 -35.79
CA ILE A 915 -14.24 0.93 -36.40
C ILE A 915 -13.54 -0.28 -37.03
N GLY A 916 -12.34 -0.08 -37.59
CA GLY A 916 -11.53 -1.15 -38.17
C GLY A 916 -10.86 -2.07 -37.15
N TRP A 917 -10.52 -1.57 -35.96
CA TRP A 917 -10.03 -2.40 -34.86
C TRP A 917 -11.18 -3.24 -34.28
N TYR A 918 -12.34 -2.62 -34.04
CA TYR A 918 -13.56 -3.30 -33.62
C TYR A 918 -13.94 -4.45 -34.57
N ALA A 919 -14.11 -4.17 -35.87
CA ALA A 919 -14.50 -5.18 -36.85
C ALA A 919 -13.49 -6.33 -36.94
N LYS A 920 -12.18 -6.01 -36.89
CA LYS A 920 -11.13 -7.02 -36.84
C LYS A 920 -11.22 -7.89 -35.58
N THR A 921 -11.44 -7.31 -34.40
CA THR A 921 -11.61 -8.07 -33.16
C THR A 921 -12.86 -8.96 -33.22
N ALA A 922 -14.01 -8.40 -33.61
CA ALA A 922 -15.27 -9.13 -33.71
C ALA A 922 -15.21 -10.31 -34.69
N GLY A 923 -14.57 -10.14 -35.85
CA GLY A 923 -14.44 -11.17 -36.89
C GLY A 923 -13.26 -12.16 -36.73
N THR A 924 -12.34 -11.94 -35.78
CA THR A 924 -11.19 -12.85 -35.54
C THR A 924 -11.09 -13.39 -34.11
N GLY A 925 -11.81 -12.80 -33.17
CA GLY A 925 -11.71 -13.10 -31.74
C GLY A 925 -10.41 -12.62 -31.08
N VAL A 926 -9.59 -11.83 -31.80
CA VAL A 926 -8.32 -11.29 -31.31
C VAL A 926 -8.52 -9.86 -30.83
N LEU A 927 -8.31 -9.63 -29.53
CA LEU A 927 -8.37 -8.33 -28.88
C LEU A 927 -7.21 -7.42 -29.34
N SER A 928 -7.28 -6.13 -29.00
CA SER A 928 -6.26 -5.16 -29.40
C SER A 928 -4.93 -5.35 -28.63
N SER A 929 -5.01 -5.88 -27.41
CA SER A 929 -3.87 -6.44 -26.65
C SER A 929 -3.22 -7.68 -27.29
N GLY A 930 -3.81 -8.24 -28.35
CA GLY A 930 -3.34 -9.47 -29.03
C GLY A 930 -3.82 -10.77 -28.38
N ALA A 931 -4.51 -10.71 -27.25
CA ALA A 931 -5.13 -11.88 -26.61
C ALA A 931 -6.29 -12.43 -27.47
N ARG A 932 -6.50 -13.75 -27.46
CA ARG A 932 -7.73 -14.36 -28.00
C ARG A 932 -8.81 -14.37 -26.92
N PHE A 933 -9.99 -13.85 -27.23
CA PHE A 933 -11.14 -13.85 -26.33
C PHE A 933 -12.09 -15.00 -26.67
N GLY A 934 -12.11 -16.03 -25.82
CA GLY A 934 -12.96 -17.22 -26.00
C GLY A 934 -14.38 -17.09 -25.43
N GLY A 935 -14.74 -15.94 -24.84
CA GLY A 935 -16.03 -15.74 -24.16
C GLY A 935 -17.21 -15.42 -25.09
N LEU A 936 -16.96 -15.16 -26.37
CA LEU A 936 -17.98 -14.86 -27.39
C LEU A 936 -17.65 -15.61 -28.69
N PRO A 937 -18.66 -16.12 -29.43
CA PRO A 937 -18.47 -16.54 -30.81
C PRO A 937 -18.04 -15.36 -31.68
N THR A 938 -17.07 -15.57 -32.57
CA THR A 938 -16.69 -14.57 -33.59
C THR A 938 -17.85 -14.29 -34.54
N VAL A 939 -18.03 -13.03 -34.92
CA VAL A 939 -19.01 -12.63 -35.94
C VAL A 939 -18.62 -13.26 -37.28
N ASP A 940 -19.55 -13.98 -37.92
CA ASP A 940 -19.30 -14.72 -39.15
C ASP A 940 -18.74 -13.82 -40.27
N MET A 941 -17.76 -14.34 -41.00
CA MET A 941 -17.17 -13.66 -42.15
C MET A 941 -18.22 -13.33 -43.23
N GLN A 942 -19.28 -14.14 -43.36
CA GLN A 942 -20.40 -13.87 -44.26
C GLN A 942 -21.13 -12.57 -43.94
N PHE A 943 -21.22 -12.16 -42.67
CA PHE A 943 -21.78 -10.85 -42.31
C PHE A 943 -20.90 -9.72 -42.85
N TRP A 944 -19.59 -9.78 -42.59
CA TRP A 944 -18.64 -8.75 -43.03
C TRP A 944 -18.53 -8.64 -44.56
N GLN A 945 -18.70 -9.75 -45.28
CA GLN A 945 -18.63 -9.80 -46.74
C GLN A 945 -19.96 -9.42 -47.43
N ASN A 946 -21.09 -9.96 -46.95
CA ASN A 946 -22.35 -9.97 -47.71
C ASN A 946 -23.48 -9.12 -47.09
N VAL A 947 -23.29 -8.60 -45.86
CA VAL A 947 -24.34 -7.92 -45.10
C VAL A 947 -23.91 -6.51 -44.65
N TRP A 948 -22.64 -6.34 -44.26
CA TRP A 948 -22.13 -5.12 -43.64
C TRP A 948 -22.32 -3.84 -44.47
N ASP A 949 -22.17 -3.89 -45.79
CA ASP A 949 -22.53 -2.79 -46.70
C ASP A 949 -23.71 -3.16 -47.62
N GLU A 950 -24.61 -4.07 -47.24
CA GLU A 950 -25.82 -4.36 -48.03
C GLU A 950 -27.04 -3.60 -47.47
N ALA A 951 -28.00 -3.26 -48.33
CA ALA A 951 -29.20 -2.51 -47.98
C ALA A 951 -30.30 -3.44 -47.44
N ASN A 952 -30.68 -3.24 -46.18
CA ASN A 952 -31.73 -3.99 -45.51
C ASN A 952 -32.97 -3.10 -45.28
N SER A 953 -34.14 -3.52 -45.78
CA SER A 953 -35.40 -2.78 -45.66
C SER A 953 -35.87 -2.64 -44.20
N LYS A 954 -35.79 -3.72 -43.40
CA LYS A 954 -36.11 -3.69 -41.96
C LYS A 954 -35.19 -2.71 -41.21
N LEU A 955 -33.94 -2.53 -41.66
CA LEU A 955 -32.98 -1.58 -41.08
C LEU A 955 -33.24 -0.13 -41.52
N ALA A 956 -33.92 0.09 -42.65
CA ALA A 956 -34.44 1.41 -43.05
C ALA A 956 -35.62 1.86 -42.17
N GLU A 957 -36.43 0.91 -41.68
CA GLU A 957 -37.56 1.17 -40.76
C GLU A 957 -37.13 1.53 -39.33
N LYS A 958 -35.87 1.24 -38.94
CA LYS A 958 -35.33 1.57 -37.61
C LYS A 958 -35.10 3.09 -37.45
N PRO A 959 -35.21 3.66 -36.24
CA PRO A 959 -35.09 5.10 -35.99
C PRO A 959 -33.85 5.79 -36.59
N ALA A 960 -33.94 7.10 -36.78
CA ALA A 960 -32.83 7.95 -37.20
C ALA A 960 -31.67 7.90 -36.19
N VAL A 961 -30.43 7.96 -36.69
CA VAL A 961 -29.23 7.88 -35.87
C VAL A 961 -29.00 9.21 -35.16
N GLY A 962 -28.72 9.18 -33.85
CA GLY A 962 -28.68 10.38 -33.03
C GLY A 962 -30.07 10.98 -32.81
N SER A 963 -30.47 11.92 -33.66
CA SER A 963 -31.70 12.72 -33.54
C SER A 963 -32.78 12.32 -34.54
N SER A 964 -34.02 12.75 -34.33
CA SER A 964 -35.12 12.64 -35.32
C SER A 964 -34.88 13.42 -36.63
N LYS A 965 -33.80 14.21 -36.71
CA LYS A 965 -33.30 14.91 -37.91
C LYS A 965 -31.97 14.34 -38.44
N GLY A 966 -31.44 13.30 -37.81
CA GLY A 966 -30.28 12.54 -38.30
C GLY A 966 -30.67 11.64 -39.47
N LYS A 967 -29.67 10.99 -40.10
CA LYS A 967 -29.94 10.08 -41.22
C LYS A 967 -30.64 8.80 -40.75
N GLN A 968 -31.42 8.19 -41.64
CA GLN A 968 -31.93 6.80 -41.52
C GLN A 968 -31.28 5.92 -42.60
N PRO A 969 -30.07 5.37 -42.38
CA PRO A 969 -29.42 4.50 -43.35
C PRO A 969 -29.99 3.08 -43.33
N ALA A 970 -30.19 2.49 -44.51
CA ALA A 970 -30.57 1.09 -44.69
C ALA A 970 -29.40 0.11 -44.59
N LYS A 971 -28.14 0.59 -44.57
CA LYS A 971 -26.92 -0.23 -44.51
C LYS A 971 -26.32 -0.24 -43.09
N PRO A 972 -25.83 -1.38 -42.58
CA PRO A 972 -25.13 -1.47 -41.29
C PRO A 972 -23.93 -0.51 -41.18
N SER A 973 -23.06 -0.52 -42.20
CA SER A 973 -21.88 0.34 -42.34
C SER A 973 -22.20 1.82 -42.18
N GLU A 974 -23.27 2.29 -42.82
CA GLU A 974 -23.68 3.70 -42.83
C GLU A 974 -24.31 4.11 -41.49
N ARG A 975 -24.99 3.22 -40.77
CA ARG A 975 -25.48 3.50 -39.41
C ARG A 975 -24.34 3.68 -38.43
N VAL A 976 -23.35 2.79 -38.47
CA VAL A 976 -22.12 2.91 -37.67
C VAL A 976 -21.35 4.19 -38.02
N ALA A 977 -21.19 4.51 -39.30
CA ALA A 977 -20.49 5.71 -39.75
C ALA A 977 -21.21 7.02 -39.34
N GLU A 978 -22.54 7.02 -39.34
CA GLU A 978 -23.37 8.15 -38.89
C GLU A 978 -23.34 8.31 -37.36
N ALA A 979 -23.26 7.22 -36.59
CA ALA A 979 -23.21 7.25 -35.12
C ALA A 979 -21.96 7.95 -34.57
N VAL A 980 -20.82 7.80 -35.25
CA VAL A 980 -19.54 8.45 -34.92
C VAL A 980 -19.53 9.95 -35.24
N GLY A 981 -20.41 10.41 -36.14
CA GLY A 981 -20.67 11.82 -36.41
C GLY A 981 -20.60 12.21 -37.89
N SER A 982 -21.55 13.05 -38.31
CA SER A 982 -21.71 13.52 -39.69
C SER A 982 -22.33 14.93 -39.74
N THR A 983 -22.51 15.47 -40.94
CA THR A 983 -23.31 16.70 -41.17
C THR A 983 -24.76 16.59 -40.66
N PHE A 984 -25.33 15.38 -40.59
CA PHE A 984 -26.69 15.11 -40.11
C PHE A 984 -26.73 14.68 -38.62
N ASN A 985 -25.62 14.16 -38.09
CA ASN A 985 -25.42 13.89 -36.67
C ASN A 985 -24.18 14.64 -36.13
N PRO A 986 -24.25 15.97 -35.87
CA PRO A 986 -23.07 16.77 -35.55
C PRO A 986 -22.81 16.98 -34.05
N TYR A 987 -23.64 16.43 -33.17
CA TYR A 987 -23.44 16.52 -31.72
C TYR A 987 -22.11 15.90 -31.23
N PRO A 988 -21.58 14.80 -31.80
CA PRO A 988 -20.28 14.26 -31.38
C PRO A 988 -19.11 15.26 -31.47
N PHE A 989 -19.20 16.25 -32.37
CA PHE A 989 -18.07 17.08 -32.76
C PHE A 989 -17.65 18.11 -31.71
N MET A 990 -16.33 18.27 -31.60
CA MET A 990 -15.65 19.28 -30.78
C MET A 990 -14.60 20.03 -31.60
N ALA A 991 -14.23 21.24 -31.17
CA ALA A 991 -13.25 22.10 -31.84
C ALA A 991 -11.91 22.06 -31.09
N VAL A 992 -10.90 21.43 -31.69
CA VAL A 992 -9.65 21.03 -30.99
C VAL A 992 -8.44 21.48 -31.78
N GLU A 993 -7.39 21.97 -31.13
CA GLU A 993 -6.13 22.31 -31.80
C GLU A 993 -5.56 21.10 -32.56
N SER A 994 -5.12 21.32 -33.81
CA SER A 994 -4.68 20.27 -34.73
C SER A 994 -3.63 19.33 -34.13
N GLY A 995 -2.67 19.87 -33.37
CA GLY A 995 -1.66 19.08 -32.67
C GLY A 995 -2.26 18.13 -31.62
N LEU A 996 -3.21 18.60 -30.81
CA LEU A 996 -3.89 17.78 -29.80
C LEU A 996 -4.74 16.69 -30.44
N ASN A 997 -5.49 17.03 -31.49
CA ASN A 997 -6.26 16.08 -32.30
C ASN A 997 -5.37 14.94 -32.84
N ILE A 998 -4.21 15.29 -33.41
CA ILE A 998 -3.25 14.31 -33.96
C ILE A 998 -2.58 13.47 -32.86
N MET A 999 -2.20 14.05 -31.72
CA MET A 999 -1.67 13.27 -30.58
C MET A 999 -2.72 12.28 -30.06
N LYS A 1000 -3.95 12.73 -29.84
CA LYS A 1000 -5.08 11.91 -29.38
C LYS A 1000 -5.37 10.77 -30.35
N GLY A 1001 -5.44 11.04 -31.65
CA GLY A 1001 -5.64 10.01 -32.69
C GLY A 1001 -4.51 8.98 -32.73
N LYS A 1002 -3.24 9.38 -32.53
CA LYS A 1002 -2.11 8.45 -32.39
C LYS A 1002 -2.24 7.56 -31.15
N ILE A 1003 -2.58 8.15 -29.99
CA ILE A 1003 -2.79 7.41 -28.73
C ILE A 1003 -3.91 6.38 -28.90
N PHE A 1004 -5.01 6.76 -29.55
CA PHE A 1004 -6.15 5.89 -29.82
C PHE A 1004 -5.82 4.81 -30.86
N GLU A 1005 -5.00 5.07 -31.88
CA GLU A 1005 -4.47 4.02 -32.78
C GLU A 1005 -3.32 3.17 -32.18
N LEU A 1006 -3.14 3.19 -30.85
CA LEU A 1006 -2.10 2.45 -30.10
C LEU A 1006 -0.65 2.80 -30.52
N LYS A 1007 -0.44 4.04 -30.99
CA LYS A 1007 0.87 4.56 -31.41
C LYS A 1007 1.45 5.51 -30.36
N GLN A 1008 2.75 5.74 -30.44
CA GLN A 1008 3.41 6.81 -29.70
C GLN A 1008 2.92 8.17 -30.21
N PRO A 1009 2.52 9.13 -29.36
CA PRO A 1009 2.15 10.48 -29.81
C PRO A 1009 3.33 11.18 -30.50
N VAL A 1010 4.51 11.14 -29.87
CA VAL A 1010 5.78 11.62 -30.43
C VAL A 1010 6.77 10.45 -30.55
N ASP A 1011 7.47 10.30 -31.68
CA ASP A 1011 8.52 9.28 -31.81
C ASP A 1011 9.65 9.55 -30.81
N ARG A 1012 9.95 8.58 -29.94
CA ARG A 1012 11.07 8.65 -28.99
C ARG A 1012 12.42 8.96 -29.65
N LYS A 1013 12.64 8.61 -30.92
CA LYS A 1013 13.84 9.01 -31.69
C LYS A 1013 13.93 10.53 -31.88
N LYS A 1014 12.80 11.20 -32.14
CA LYS A 1014 12.69 12.66 -32.25
C LYS A 1014 13.03 13.33 -30.91
N ILE A 1015 12.52 12.76 -29.81
CA ILE A 1015 12.81 13.20 -28.44
C ILE A 1015 14.30 13.07 -28.11
N LYS A 1016 14.91 11.90 -28.35
CA LYS A 1016 16.36 11.69 -28.17
C LYS A 1016 17.19 12.68 -28.97
N LYS A 1017 16.80 12.94 -30.22
CA LYS A 1017 17.47 13.93 -31.08
C LYS A 1017 17.36 15.33 -30.48
N LYS A 1018 16.15 15.80 -30.15
CA LYS A 1018 15.94 17.14 -29.55
C LYS A 1018 16.66 17.30 -28.21
N ALA A 1019 16.72 16.27 -27.38
CA ALA A 1019 17.49 16.28 -26.13
C ALA A 1019 19.01 16.38 -26.36
N ALA A 1020 19.55 15.61 -27.31
CA ALA A 1020 20.96 15.72 -27.70
C ALA A 1020 21.29 17.08 -28.35
N ASP A 1021 20.41 17.61 -29.21
CA ASP A 1021 20.54 18.94 -29.80
C ASP A 1021 20.44 20.04 -28.73
N CYS A 1022 19.59 19.89 -27.69
CA CYS A 1022 19.55 20.83 -26.56
C CYS A 1022 20.83 20.76 -25.70
N VAL A 1023 21.38 19.58 -25.43
CA VAL A 1023 22.67 19.40 -24.72
C VAL A 1023 23.87 19.88 -25.54
N LYS A 1024 23.72 20.02 -26.85
CA LYS A 1024 24.73 20.54 -27.78
C LYS A 1024 24.64 22.06 -27.98
N LYS A 1025 23.43 22.62 -28.03
CA LYS A 1025 23.16 24.06 -28.18
C LYS A 1025 23.25 24.81 -26.84
N ASP A 1026 22.69 24.23 -25.78
CA ASP A 1026 22.51 24.79 -24.43
C ASP A 1026 21.83 26.17 -24.39
N THR A 1027 20.83 26.39 -25.25
CA THR A 1027 20.06 27.65 -25.32
C THR A 1027 18.60 27.48 -24.89
N GLU A 1028 17.93 28.57 -24.52
CA GLU A 1028 16.53 28.54 -24.06
C GLU A 1028 15.57 28.04 -25.15
N GLU A 1029 15.82 28.40 -26.41
CA GLU A 1029 15.02 27.96 -27.56
C GLU A 1029 15.13 26.46 -27.77
N ALA A 1030 16.32 25.88 -27.55
CA ALA A 1030 16.53 24.44 -27.65
C ALA A 1030 15.81 23.65 -26.53
N ALA A 1031 15.59 24.29 -25.38
CA ALA A 1031 14.79 23.74 -24.28
C ALA A 1031 13.28 23.84 -24.55
N ASP A 1032 12.78 24.97 -25.07
CA ASP A 1032 11.39 25.12 -25.53
C ASP A 1032 11.09 24.10 -26.66
N GLU A 1033 11.98 24.02 -27.67
CA GLU A 1033 11.94 23.04 -28.75
C GLU A 1033 11.74 21.59 -28.27
N LEU A 1034 12.33 21.21 -27.13
CA LEU A 1034 12.25 19.88 -26.55
C LEU A 1034 10.97 19.71 -25.70
N LEU A 1035 10.70 20.67 -24.82
CA LEU A 1035 9.64 20.56 -23.81
C LEU A 1035 8.25 20.79 -24.40
N SER A 1036 8.11 21.56 -25.49
CA SER A 1036 6.82 21.76 -26.17
C SER A 1036 6.29 20.48 -26.86
N GLU A 1037 7.14 19.51 -27.20
CA GLU A 1037 6.71 18.17 -27.63
C GLU A 1037 6.03 17.40 -26.47
N PHE A 1038 6.56 17.53 -25.24
CA PHE A 1038 5.93 16.98 -24.04
C PHE A 1038 4.65 17.72 -23.69
N GLN A 1039 4.67 19.06 -23.67
CA GLN A 1039 3.51 19.87 -23.32
C GLN A 1039 2.29 19.55 -24.22
N THR A 1040 2.51 19.41 -25.53
CA THR A 1040 1.45 19.03 -26.47
C THR A 1040 0.91 17.61 -26.20
N ALA A 1041 1.79 16.64 -25.94
CA ALA A 1041 1.38 15.26 -25.68
C ALA A 1041 0.63 15.11 -24.35
N PHE A 1042 1.06 15.83 -23.30
CA PHE A 1042 0.36 15.85 -22.01
C PHE A 1042 -0.96 16.63 -22.07
N SER A 1043 -1.04 17.70 -22.87
CA SER A 1043 -2.29 18.39 -23.16
C SER A 1043 -3.32 17.47 -23.85
N ALA A 1044 -2.87 16.50 -24.66
CA ALA A 1044 -3.76 15.51 -25.24
C ALA A 1044 -4.30 14.52 -24.19
N PHE A 1045 -3.51 14.16 -23.17
CA PHE A 1045 -4.00 13.37 -22.03
C PHE A 1045 -4.96 14.19 -21.13
N GLU A 1046 -4.76 15.50 -20.99
CA GLU A 1046 -5.72 16.40 -20.34
C GLU A 1046 -7.02 16.51 -21.13
N TYR A 1047 -6.95 16.63 -22.47
CA TYR A 1047 -8.11 16.65 -23.36
C TYR A 1047 -8.95 15.37 -23.26
N ILE A 1048 -8.31 14.21 -23.34
CA ILE A 1048 -8.96 12.89 -23.20
C ILE A 1048 -9.64 12.71 -21.81
N ARG A 1049 -9.14 13.42 -20.79
CA ARG A 1049 -9.67 13.43 -19.42
C ARG A 1049 -10.80 14.46 -19.21
N ASP A 1050 -10.99 15.42 -20.10
CA ASP A 1050 -11.97 16.50 -19.92
C ASP A 1050 -13.42 15.98 -19.90
N HIS A 1051 -14.24 16.55 -19.02
CA HIS A 1051 -15.63 16.13 -18.84
C HIS A 1051 -16.47 16.26 -20.14
N HIS A 1052 -16.23 17.27 -20.96
CA HIS A 1052 -16.94 17.45 -22.22
C HIS A 1052 -16.52 16.37 -23.24
N PHE A 1053 -15.22 16.02 -23.27
CA PHE A 1053 -14.74 14.90 -24.08
C PHE A 1053 -15.38 13.59 -23.63
N GLU A 1054 -15.33 13.29 -22.34
CA GLU A 1054 -15.88 12.08 -21.72
C GLU A 1054 -17.40 11.95 -21.98
N LEU A 1055 -18.16 13.04 -21.90
CA LEU A 1055 -19.59 13.07 -22.23
C LEU A 1055 -19.87 12.79 -23.72
N ARG A 1056 -19.11 13.40 -24.63
CA ARG A 1056 -19.30 13.26 -26.09
C ARG A 1056 -18.84 11.88 -26.57
N PHE A 1057 -17.74 11.38 -26.03
CA PHE A 1057 -17.24 10.01 -26.20
C PHE A 1057 -18.28 8.96 -25.82
N ASN A 1058 -18.85 9.04 -24.61
CA ASN A 1058 -19.89 8.12 -24.16
C ASN A 1058 -21.18 8.21 -25.00
N THR A 1059 -21.55 9.41 -25.46
CA THR A 1059 -22.68 9.57 -26.38
C THR A 1059 -22.45 8.79 -27.68
N VAL A 1060 -21.24 8.83 -28.25
CA VAL A 1060 -20.91 8.03 -29.45
C VAL A 1060 -20.87 6.54 -29.15
N HIS A 1061 -20.23 6.12 -28.06
CA HIS A 1061 -20.14 4.70 -27.66
C HIS A 1061 -21.53 4.04 -27.51
N GLN A 1062 -22.49 4.76 -26.92
CA GLN A 1062 -23.86 4.26 -26.76
C GLN A 1062 -24.72 4.37 -28.04
N GLN A 1063 -24.48 5.36 -28.89
CA GLN A 1063 -25.11 5.40 -30.22
C GLN A 1063 -24.60 4.26 -31.11
N MET A 1064 -23.30 3.93 -31.03
CA MET A 1064 -22.69 2.76 -31.66
C MET A 1064 -23.36 1.47 -31.17
N TYR A 1065 -23.41 1.23 -29.85
CA TYR A 1065 -24.10 0.07 -29.28
C TYR A 1065 -25.54 -0.07 -29.79
N ARG A 1066 -26.31 1.03 -29.83
CA ARG A 1066 -27.69 1.04 -30.36
C ARG A 1066 -27.79 0.81 -31.88
N GLN A 1067 -26.78 1.20 -32.67
CA GLN A 1067 -26.82 0.87 -34.10
C GLN A 1067 -26.50 -0.61 -34.33
N LEU A 1068 -25.61 -1.20 -33.52
CA LEU A 1068 -25.31 -2.63 -33.58
C LEU A 1068 -26.52 -3.47 -33.14
N ASP A 1069 -27.23 -3.06 -32.08
CA ASP A 1069 -28.56 -3.59 -31.65
C ASP A 1069 -29.52 -3.72 -32.84
N TYR A 1070 -29.76 -2.62 -33.56
CA TYR A 1070 -30.66 -2.59 -34.72
C TYR A 1070 -30.16 -3.43 -35.91
N ILE A 1071 -28.85 -3.65 -36.03
CA ILE A 1071 -28.27 -4.52 -37.05
C ILE A 1071 -28.54 -5.98 -36.67
N GLU A 1072 -28.22 -6.41 -35.45
CA GLU A 1072 -28.49 -7.77 -34.96
C GLU A 1072 -29.96 -8.16 -35.13
N GLU A 1073 -30.88 -7.28 -34.69
CA GLU A 1073 -32.34 -7.43 -34.84
C GLU A 1073 -32.84 -7.58 -36.29
N THR A 1074 -32.09 -7.13 -37.30
CA THR A 1074 -32.56 -7.05 -38.70
C THR A 1074 -31.79 -7.92 -39.68
N THR A 1075 -30.58 -8.36 -39.33
CA THR A 1075 -29.71 -9.20 -40.17
C THR A 1075 -29.51 -10.61 -39.62
N GLU A 1076 -30.18 -10.99 -38.52
CA GLU A 1076 -30.09 -12.32 -37.89
C GLU A 1076 -28.63 -12.69 -37.55
N THR A 1077 -27.83 -11.66 -37.28
CA THR A 1077 -26.43 -11.71 -36.86
C THR A 1077 -26.35 -11.45 -35.36
N TYR A 1078 -25.36 -12.02 -34.66
CA TYR A 1078 -25.29 -11.96 -33.20
C TYR A 1078 -23.92 -11.51 -32.70
N ASN A 1079 -23.90 -10.89 -31.51
CA ASN A 1079 -22.73 -10.47 -30.73
C ASN A 1079 -21.97 -9.23 -31.24
N LEU A 1080 -22.50 -8.47 -32.20
CA LEU A 1080 -21.90 -7.20 -32.62
C LEU A 1080 -21.78 -6.21 -31.45
N GLN A 1081 -22.83 -6.08 -30.63
CA GLN A 1081 -22.89 -5.29 -29.40
C GLN A 1081 -21.89 -5.80 -28.34
N ASN A 1082 -21.92 -7.11 -28.08
CA ASN A 1082 -21.06 -7.76 -27.08
C ASN A 1082 -19.58 -7.61 -27.45
N TRP A 1083 -19.24 -7.74 -28.74
CA TRP A 1083 -17.89 -7.47 -29.24
C TRP A 1083 -17.53 -5.99 -29.21
N TRP A 1084 -18.48 -5.06 -29.33
CA TRP A 1084 -18.20 -3.62 -29.20
C TRP A 1084 -17.77 -3.26 -27.78
N GLU A 1085 -18.49 -3.77 -26.77
CA GLU A 1085 -18.10 -3.58 -25.37
C GLU A 1085 -16.74 -4.23 -25.09
N VAL A 1086 -16.58 -5.53 -25.37
CA VAL A 1086 -15.34 -6.29 -25.13
C VAL A 1086 -14.13 -5.70 -25.86
N TRP A 1087 -14.28 -5.30 -27.13
CA TRP A 1087 -13.23 -4.61 -27.87
C TRP A 1087 -12.89 -3.27 -27.21
N SER A 1088 -13.89 -2.45 -26.88
CA SER A 1088 -13.66 -1.10 -26.38
C SER A 1088 -12.94 -1.11 -25.03
N GLU A 1089 -13.30 -2.02 -24.12
CA GLU A 1089 -12.66 -2.12 -22.81
C GLU A 1089 -11.18 -2.51 -22.92
N ASP A 1090 -10.85 -3.53 -23.72
CA ASP A 1090 -9.47 -3.92 -24.00
C ASP A 1090 -8.68 -2.83 -24.72
N HIS A 1091 -9.28 -2.22 -25.75
CA HIS A 1091 -8.60 -1.27 -26.62
C HIS A 1091 -8.22 0.03 -25.88
N PHE A 1092 -9.12 0.59 -25.06
CA PHE A 1092 -8.79 1.78 -24.27
C PHE A 1092 -7.93 1.46 -23.04
N ARG A 1093 -8.02 0.25 -22.48
CA ARG A 1093 -7.05 -0.25 -21.48
C ARG A 1093 -5.64 -0.36 -22.07
N GLU A 1094 -5.51 -0.82 -23.31
CA GLU A 1094 -4.25 -0.92 -24.03
C GLU A 1094 -3.72 0.47 -24.46
N ALA A 1095 -4.59 1.39 -24.90
CA ALA A 1095 -4.22 2.78 -25.17
C ALA A 1095 -3.65 3.47 -23.91
N LEU A 1096 -4.24 3.23 -22.74
CA LEU A 1096 -3.72 3.70 -21.46
C LEU A 1096 -2.33 3.11 -21.14
N ARG A 1097 -2.12 1.82 -21.42
CA ARG A 1097 -0.83 1.14 -21.23
C ARG A 1097 0.25 1.72 -22.14
N VAL A 1098 -0.06 1.91 -23.44
CA VAL A 1098 0.84 2.52 -24.42
C VAL A 1098 1.18 3.96 -24.04
N ALA A 1099 0.19 4.77 -23.68
CA ALA A 1099 0.36 6.16 -23.26
C ALA A 1099 1.28 6.30 -22.03
N ARG A 1100 0.99 5.58 -20.94
CA ARG A 1100 1.79 5.64 -19.70
C ARG A 1100 3.19 5.06 -19.89
N ASN A 1101 3.37 4.04 -20.73
CA ASN A 1101 4.69 3.51 -21.03
C ASN A 1101 5.50 4.45 -21.91
N TRP A 1102 4.91 5.02 -22.96
CA TRP A 1102 5.53 6.06 -23.77
C TRP A 1102 6.00 7.25 -22.92
N ALA A 1103 5.16 7.75 -22.01
CA ALA A 1103 5.49 8.94 -21.21
C ALA A 1103 6.74 8.71 -20.33
N ARG A 1104 6.82 7.60 -19.60
CA ARG A 1104 8.01 7.24 -18.80
C ARG A 1104 9.26 7.06 -19.67
N ASP A 1105 9.09 6.34 -20.78
CA ASP A 1105 10.17 6.06 -21.72
C ASP A 1105 10.71 7.34 -22.38
N ALA A 1106 9.81 8.27 -22.75
CA ALA A 1106 10.11 9.56 -23.35
C ALA A 1106 10.87 10.48 -22.37
N ILE A 1107 10.40 10.58 -21.12
CA ILE A 1107 11.06 11.39 -20.09
C ILE A 1107 12.46 10.85 -19.80
N ARG A 1108 12.62 9.53 -19.61
CA ARG A 1108 13.95 8.91 -19.43
C ARG A 1108 14.86 9.15 -20.64
N ASP A 1109 14.33 9.01 -21.85
CA ASP A 1109 15.07 9.24 -23.09
C ASP A 1109 15.46 10.71 -23.29
N ALA A 1110 14.69 11.67 -22.75
CA ALA A 1110 15.01 13.09 -22.75
C ALA A 1110 16.02 13.48 -21.65
N ARG A 1111 15.95 12.87 -20.46
CA ARG A 1111 16.93 13.09 -19.38
C ARG A 1111 18.32 12.56 -19.73
N ALA A 1112 18.41 11.43 -20.44
CA ALA A 1112 19.66 10.70 -20.63
C ALA A 1112 20.84 11.54 -21.16
N PRO A 1113 20.72 12.36 -22.24
CA PRO A 1113 21.85 13.16 -22.75
C PRO A 1113 22.33 14.24 -21.76
N PHE A 1114 21.43 14.77 -20.92
CA PHE A 1114 21.79 15.78 -19.91
C PHE A 1114 22.52 15.14 -18.73
N VAL A 1115 22.05 13.96 -18.28
CA VAL A 1115 22.74 13.17 -17.25
C VAL A 1115 24.11 12.71 -17.76
N GLU A 1116 24.21 12.29 -19.02
CA GLU A 1116 25.49 11.96 -19.66
C GLU A 1116 26.44 13.17 -19.71
N ALA A 1117 25.96 14.36 -20.07
CA ALA A 1117 26.79 15.57 -20.05
C ALA A 1117 27.25 15.94 -18.63
N HIS A 1118 26.35 15.88 -17.63
CA HIS A 1118 26.66 16.16 -16.23
C HIS A 1118 27.68 15.16 -15.65
N ASN A 1119 27.54 13.88 -15.96
CA ASN A 1119 28.49 12.83 -15.57
C ASN A 1119 29.87 12.94 -16.27
N ASN A 1120 29.99 13.78 -17.29
CA ASN A 1120 31.24 14.15 -17.95
C ASN A 1120 31.70 15.58 -17.57
N ASP A 1121 31.32 16.05 -16.37
CA ASP A 1121 31.66 17.37 -15.79
C ASP A 1121 31.29 18.60 -16.65
N ARG A 1122 30.35 18.46 -17.60
CA ARG A 1122 29.86 19.59 -18.41
C ARG A 1122 28.77 20.35 -17.65
N GLU A 1123 29.10 21.54 -17.14
CA GLU A 1123 28.09 22.51 -16.73
C GLU A 1123 27.25 22.92 -17.95
N LEU A 1124 25.91 22.84 -17.82
CA LEU A 1124 24.92 23.19 -18.83
C LEU A 1124 23.91 24.16 -18.21
N SER A 1125 23.73 25.34 -18.81
CA SER A 1125 22.82 26.38 -18.33
C SER A 1125 21.36 25.92 -18.30
N GLN A 1126 20.96 25.04 -19.21
CA GLN A 1126 19.58 24.55 -19.28
C GLN A 1126 19.30 23.32 -18.39
N TYR A 1127 20.31 22.72 -17.75
CA TYR A 1127 20.17 21.45 -17.03
C TYR A 1127 19.05 21.45 -15.98
N HIS A 1128 19.12 22.34 -14.99
CA HIS A 1128 18.14 22.36 -13.90
C HIS A 1128 16.74 22.76 -14.38
N ARG A 1129 16.64 23.63 -15.39
CA ARG A 1129 15.38 24.04 -16.01
C ARG A 1129 14.69 22.86 -16.70
N VAL A 1130 15.42 22.12 -17.53
CA VAL A 1130 14.87 20.97 -18.27
C VAL A 1130 14.56 19.81 -17.33
N MET A 1131 15.40 19.54 -16.33
CA MET A 1131 15.15 18.49 -15.34
C MET A 1131 13.87 18.74 -14.54
N ALA A 1132 13.68 19.95 -14.02
CA ALA A 1132 12.47 20.30 -13.25
C ALA A 1132 11.18 20.20 -14.10
N ALA A 1133 11.22 20.60 -15.37
CA ALA A 1133 10.08 20.44 -16.27
C ALA A 1133 9.78 18.96 -16.57
N LEU A 1134 10.81 18.14 -16.81
CA LEU A 1134 10.67 16.69 -17.01
C LEU A 1134 10.21 15.95 -15.74
N GLU A 1135 10.48 16.49 -14.56
CA GLU A 1135 9.98 16.01 -13.26
C GLU A 1135 8.48 16.33 -13.08
N GLU A 1136 8.03 17.57 -13.36
CA GLU A 1136 6.59 17.89 -13.38
C GLU A 1136 5.82 17.04 -14.42
N PHE A 1137 6.38 16.79 -15.61
CA PHE A 1137 5.77 15.85 -16.57
C PHE A 1137 5.72 14.41 -16.06
N GLU A 1138 6.69 13.96 -15.26
CA GLU A 1138 6.69 12.61 -14.68
C GLU A 1138 5.59 12.46 -13.62
N ASP A 1139 5.33 13.53 -12.86
CA ASP A 1139 4.21 13.56 -11.92
C ASP A 1139 2.84 13.47 -12.59
N LEU A 1140 2.68 14.11 -13.75
CA LEU A 1140 1.46 14.03 -14.55
C LEU A 1140 1.20 12.61 -15.12
N ILE A 1141 2.18 11.68 -15.15
CA ILE A 1141 1.97 10.31 -15.66
C ILE A 1141 0.89 9.55 -14.87
N ALA A 1142 0.80 9.78 -13.56
CA ALA A 1142 -0.26 9.20 -12.74
C ALA A 1142 -1.66 9.67 -13.17
N GLN A 1143 -1.75 10.92 -13.62
CA GLN A 1143 -3.00 11.57 -14.03
C GLN A 1143 -3.50 11.17 -15.43
N ILE A 1144 -2.64 10.56 -16.26
CA ILE A 1144 -3.04 10.02 -17.57
C ILE A 1144 -4.13 8.97 -17.36
N ARG A 1145 -5.32 9.20 -17.92
CA ARG A 1145 -6.43 8.25 -18.00
C ARG A 1145 -7.05 8.27 -19.39
N MET A 1146 -7.71 7.17 -19.77
CA MET A 1146 -8.63 7.12 -20.92
C MET A 1146 -10.05 7.44 -20.42
N PRO A 1147 -11.03 7.80 -21.29
CA PRO A 1147 -12.36 8.17 -20.84
C PRO A 1147 -13.06 6.97 -20.18
N THR A 1148 -13.83 7.23 -19.11
CA THR A 1148 -14.63 6.18 -18.45
C THR A 1148 -15.76 5.77 -19.39
N MET A 1149 -15.91 4.47 -19.65
CA MET A 1149 -17.04 3.97 -20.44
C MET A 1149 -18.24 3.71 -19.53
N TYR A 1150 -19.38 4.32 -19.84
CA TYR A 1150 -20.62 4.19 -19.08
C TYR A 1150 -21.52 3.13 -19.71
N HIS A 1151 -21.68 1.99 -19.04
CA HIS A 1151 -22.63 0.94 -19.43
C HIS A 1151 -24.11 1.30 -19.11
N GLN A 1152 -24.35 2.45 -18.44
CA GLN A 1152 -25.70 2.97 -18.18
C GLN A 1152 -26.08 4.03 -19.20
N LYS A 1153 -27.33 3.99 -19.69
CA LYS A 1153 -27.86 4.96 -20.68
C LYS A 1153 -27.65 6.41 -20.22
N VAL A 1154 -26.79 7.14 -20.92
CA VAL A 1154 -26.71 8.61 -20.83
C VAL A 1154 -28.05 9.17 -21.34
N PRO A 1155 -28.65 10.19 -20.70
CA PRO A 1155 -29.86 10.84 -21.18
C PRO A 1155 -29.72 11.25 -22.64
N ASN A 1156 -30.72 10.96 -23.48
CA ASN A 1156 -30.57 11.14 -24.93
C ASN A 1156 -30.61 12.65 -25.25
N PRO A 1157 -29.51 13.30 -25.67
CA PRO A 1157 -29.44 14.75 -25.75
C PRO A 1157 -30.40 15.33 -26.80
N TYR A 1158 -30.89 14.49 -27.71
CA TYR A 1158 -31.86 14.84 -28.75
C TYR A 1158 -33.32 14.77 -28.29
N ASN A 1159 -33.62 14.26 -27.09
CA ASN A 1159 -34.97 14.19 -26.52
C ASN A 1159 -35.41 15.49 -25.82
N GLY A 1160 -34.50 16.44 -25.59
CA GLY A 1160 -34.73 17.58 -24.69
C GLY A 1160 -34.49 17.27 -23.21
N GLU A 1161 -34.19 16.00 -22.88
CA GLU A 1161 -33.69 15.55 -21.56
C GLU A 1161 -32.25 16.02 -21.36
N GLY A 1162 -32.06 17.32 -21.11
CA GLY A 1162 -30.77 17.88 -20.73
C GLY A 1162 -30.28 17.30 -19.38
N PRO A 1163 -28.96 17.28 -19.13
CA PRO A 1163 -28.40 16.72 -17.90
C PRO A 1163 -28.77 17.60 -16.70
N SER A 1164 -29.84 17.22 -15.99
CA SER A 1164 -30.28 17.84 -14.75
C SER A 1164 -29.74 17.06 -13.54
N GLY A 1165 -28.80 17.67 -12.80
CA GLY A 1165 -28.29 17.13 -11.54
C GLY A 1165 -26.85 16.59 -11.57
N TYR A 1166 -25.89 17.41 -12.01
CA TYR A 1166 -24.50 17.32 -11.56
C TYR A 1166 -24.03 18.72 -11.16
N ASN A 1167 -23.81 18.90 -9.85
CA ASN A 1167 -23.40 20.14 -9.20
C ASN A 1167 -22.74 19.78 -7.86
#